data_AF-A0A5C8Q260-F1
#
_entry.id   AF-A0A5C8Q260-F1
#
_cell.length_a   1.000
_cell.length_b   1.000
_cell.length_c   1.000
_cell.angle_alpha   90.00
_cell.angle_beta   90.00
_cell.angle_gamma   90.00
#
_symmetry.space_group_name_H-M   'P 1'
#
loop_
_entity.id
_entity.type
_entity.pdbx_description
1 polymer ?
#
loop_
_entity_poly.entity_id
_entity_poly.type
_entity_poly.pdbx_seq_one_letter_code
_entity_poly.pdbx_strand_id
1 'polypeptide(L)'
;MTGRPAPRVVEALNGALHRLFDERPSLHLLGEDVLDPYGGAFKVTRGLSTRHPDRVLGTPISEAGITGVAGGLALAGDQAVVEMMFGDFAALAFDQVLNLISKSVTMYGERVPMPVVVRCPVGGNRGYGPTHSQSVQKHFLGIPNLALYETSPFHDPYAQLAEGLDHGPAMLFEDKVLYTRRVFRDGAVDEHHRYELLGGPTGWAHVTPVDAAPADVVLICPGGTAHRAIEAAGLLRGRGLTTHVLVPARLYPPDLEPVLPLLAGARLVAVAEESTAGGTWGAEIAAQVHGRIWAQLRAPVLPLSSADSVVPTAPHLEAGVLLGAERIADEIETAAARSLPPRAPAAPVAPAGPLADTGPLAAPVPAAPAPDTARPEDAEPVAGVPVGVPKLNNNDTAYLVLQWLADDGAQVAEGDPLVEVETSKAVEEIVAPAAGHLRVRAAEGTEVGVGELLAELFAEPPTDRPESPSASSPGAAPVAAAPVPPSAVGQGPAPRTHVLDRAQQGTAAVVTRAHQEVPAAFAAVEVEVDAVLARLRTLSDETGAEVGLPEAVVKAVAATHPTFPHLFGALLDERTVRLADTVDIGVTVDAGNGLYTPVLRDCAARSLADLSDDLMEFRMKAFRGEFTAGDLSGGALTVSLNVEPGVLVVQPIVMWPQLCMVSVGGPLTRLVLAEGVPAPATVVTLGLAYDHRVVNGREAVAFLRAVSDALHDPEQLVKLID
;
A
#
# COMPACT_ATOMS: atom_id res chain seq x y z
N MET A 1 -28.33 -42.13 -21.94
CA MET A 1 -27.26 -41.39 -21.24
C MET A 1 -26.06 -41.32 -22.18
N THR A 2 -25.75 -40.15 -22.73
CA THR A 2 -24.70 -39.98 -23.74
C THR A 2 -23.32 -40.15 -23.11
N GLY A 3 -22.60 -41.20 -23.53
CA GLY A 3 -21.33 -41.67 -22.96
C GLY A 3 -20.10 -40.80 -23.21
N ARG A 4 -20.19 -39.49 -22.99
CA ARG A 4 -19.03 -38.60 -23.00
C ARG A 4 -18.55 -38.40 -21.55
N PRO A 5 -17.26 -38.63 -21.24
CA PRO A 5 -16.75 -38.46 -19.88
C PRO A 5 -16.92 -37.02 -19.41
N ALA A 6 -17.11 -36.82 -18.10
CA ALA A 6 -17.20 -35.49 -17.49
C ALA A 6 -15.96 -34.63 -17.87
N PRO A 7 -16.12 -33.33 -18.12
CA PRO A 7 -15.03 -32.47 -18.55
C PRO A 7 -13.96 -32.38 -17.47
N ARG A 8 -12.75 -32.05 -17.88
CA ARG A 8 -11.70 -31.65 -16.94
C ARG A 8 -12.05 -30.31 -16.31
N VAL A 9 -11.54 -30.03 -15.11
CA VAL A 9 -11.77 -28.74 -14.43
C VAL A 9 -11.34 -27.56 -15.32
N VAL A 10 -10.21 -27.67 -16.02
CA VAL A 10 -9.75 -26.65 -16.99
C VAL A 10 -10.76 -26.42 -18.13
N GLU A 11 -11.42 -27.48 -18.60
CA GLU A 11 -12.44 -27.40 -19.66
C GLU A 11 -13.74 -26.80 -19.14
N ALA A 12 -14.10 -27.10 -17.89
CA ALA A 12 -15.25 -26.51 -17.21
C ALA A 12 -15.05 -25.01 -16.95
N LEU A 13 -13.86 -24.60 -16.46
CA LEU A 13 -13.48 -23.20 -16.29
C LEU A 13 -13.47 -22.43 -17.62
N ASN A 14 -12.88 -23.01 -18.67
CA ASN A 14 -12.92 -22.43 -20.01
C ASN A 14 -14.36 -22.23 -20.49
N GLY A 15 -15.20 -23.27 -20.39
CA GLY A 15 -16.62 -23.18 -20.75
C GLY A 15 -17.39 -22.13 -19.94
N ALA A 16 -17.08 -22.01 -18.64
CA ALA A 16 -17.66 -21.00 -17.77
C ALA A 16 -17.32 -19.57 -18.21
N LEU A 17 -16.04 -19.31 -18.53
CA LEU A 17 -15.61 -17.99 -19.03
C LEU A 17 -16.26 -17.65 -20.38
N HIS A 18 -16.30 -18.60 -21.34
CA HIS A 18 -16.98 -18.38 -22.62
C HIS A 18 -18.45 -18.02 -22.42
N ARG A 19 -19.14 -18.75 -21.53
CA ARG A 19 -20.54 -18.46 -21.20
C ARG A 19 -20.71 -17.09 -20.54
N LEU A 20 -19.86 -16.73 -19.58
CA LEU A 20 -19.90 -15.42 -18.94
C LEU A 20 -19.69 -14.29 -19.94
N PHE A 21 -18.75 -14.43 -20.86
CA PHE A 21 -18.50 -13.42 -21.89
C PHE A 21 -19.64 -13.28 -22.89
N ASP A 22 -20.34 -14.38 -23.21
CA ASP A 22 -21.53 -14.35 -24.04
C ASP A 22 -22.71 -13.64 -23.33
N GLU A 23 -22.84 -13.81 -22.01
CA GLU A 23 -23.96 -13.29 -21.22
C GLU A 23 -23.73 -11.88 -20.64
N ARG A 24 -22.47 -11.46 -20.46
CA ARG A 24 -22.09 -10.19 -19.81
C ARG A 24 -21.29 -9.31 -20.79
N PRO A 25 -21.94 -8.38 -21.52
CA PRO A 25 -21.29 -7.55 -22.52
C PRO A 25 -20.22 -6.59 -21.96
N SER A 26 -20.36 -6.14 -20.71
CA SER A 26 -19.41 -5.25 -20.02
C SER A 26 -18.28 -5.99 -19.29
N LEU A 27 -18.19 -7.32 -19.45
CA LEU A 27 -17.12 -8.10 -18.84
C LEU A 27 -15.84 -8.05 -19.69
N HIS A 28 -14.75 -7.65 -19.06
CA HIS A 28 -13.38 -7.68 -19.56
C HIS A 28 -12.57 -8.79 -18.87
N LEU A 29 -11.58 -9.33 -19.57
CA LEU A 29 -10.55 -10.20 -19.01
C LEU A 29 -9.20 -9.59 -19.30
N LEU A 30 -8.41 -9.36 -18.25
CA LEU A 30 -7.06 -8.83 -18.35
C LEU A 30 -6.07 -9.85 -17.78
N GLY A 31 -4.95 -10.04 -18.46
CA GLY A 31 -3.86 -10.86 -17.92
C GLY A 31 -2.73 -11.11 -18.91
N GLU A 32 -1.69 -11.73 -18.40
CA GLU A 32 -0.50 -12.10 -19.16
C GLU A 32 -0.77 -13.35 -20.01
N ASP A 33 -0.34 -13.32 -21.27
CA ASP A 33 -0.47 -14.44 -22.22
C ASP A 33 -1.89 -15.01 -22.41
N VAL A 34 -2.93 -14.25 -22.06
CA VAL A 34 -4.34 -14.70 -22.17
C VAL A 34 -4.84 -14.77 -23.60
N LEU A 35 -4.12 -14.15 -24.54
CA LEU A 35 -4.50 -14.07 -25.95
C LEU A 35 -4.20 -15.36 -26.73
N ASP A 36 -5.03 -15.65 -27.72
CA ASP A 36 -4.82 -16.71 -28.70
C ASP A 36 -3.63 -16.37 -29.62
N PRO A 37 -2.87 -17.38 -30.10
CA PRO A 37 -3.10 -18.82 -29.95
C PRO A 37 -2.60 -19.41 -28.63
N TYR A 38 -2.00 -18.61 -27.74
CA TYR A 38 -1.51 -19.13 -26.46
C TYR A 38 -2.67 -19.51 -25.53
N GLY A 39 -3.63 -18.61 -25.32
CA GLY A 39 -4.88 -18.87 -24.61
C GLY A 39 -4.71 -19.12 -23.11
N GLY A 40 -3.76 -18.41 -22.48
CA GLY A 40 -3.40 -18.53 -21.07
C GLY A 40 -2.37 -19.61 -20.79
N ALA A 41 -1.62 -19.46 -19.69
CA ALA A 41 -0.57 -20.39 -19.27
C ALA A 41 -1.10 -21.83 -19.10
N PHE A 42 -2.30 -21.96 -18.53
CA PHE A 42 -2.97 -23.26 -18.29
C PHE A 42 -4.07 -23.57 -19.30
N LYS A 43 -4.18 -22.80 -20.39
CA LYS A 43 -5.19 -22.98 -21.45
C LYS A 43 -6.64 -22.75 -21.01
N VAL A 44 -6.86 -22.06 -19.89
CA VAL A 44 -8.19 -21.73 -19.37
C VAL A 44 -8.89 -20.68 -20.23
N THR A 45 -8.17 -19.74 -20.83
CA THR A 45 -8.71 -18.65 -21.67
C THR A 45 -8.68 -18.92 -23.17
N ARG A 46 -8.29 -20.14 -23.57
CA ARG A 46 -8.21 -20.55 -24.98
C ARG A 46 -9.50 -20.28 -25.75
N GLY A 47 -9.34 -19.64 -26.91
CA GLY A 47 -10.39 -19.27 -27.85
C GLY A 47 -11.19 -18.03 -27.47
N LEU A 48 -11.00 -17.49 -26.26
CA LEU A 48 -11.81 -16.39 -25.75
C LEU A 48 -11.47 -15.08 -26.46
N SER A 49 -10.17 -14.79 -26.66
CA SER A 49 -9.73 -13.56 -27.35
C SER A 49 -10.05 -13.57 -28.85
N THR A 50 -10.07 -14.73 -29.49
CA THR A 50 -10.53 -14.85 -30.89
C THR A 50 -12.02 -14.50 -31.01
N ARG A 51 -12.81 -14.86 -30.00
CA ARG A 51 -14.27 -14.62 -29.98
C ARG A 51 -14.63 -13.21 -29.49
N HIS A 52 -13.83 -12.65 -28.59
CA HIS A 52 -14.07 -11.36 -27.93
C HIS A 52 -12.80 -10.48 -27.88
N PRO A 53 -12.26 -10.07 -29.04
CA PRO A 53 -10.95 -9.41 -29.13
C PRO A 53 -10.88 -8.09 -28.36
N ASP A 54 -11.98 -7.33 -28.30
CA ASP A 54 -12.01 -6.01 -27.63
C ASP A 54 -12.16 -6.11 -26.11
N ARG A 55 -12.40 -7.30 -25.57
CA ARG A 55 -12.71 -7.52 -24.15
C ARG A 55 -11.74 -8.48 -23.46
N VAL A 56 -10.97 -9.26 -24.22
CA VAL A 56 -9.89 -10.10 -23.69
C VAL A 56 -8.58 -9.44 -24.03
N LEU A 57 -7.94 -8.83 -23.04
CA LEU A 57 -6.82 -7.93 -23.21
C LEU A 57 -5.55 -8.58 -22.65
N GLY A 58 -4.55 -8.74 -23.52
CA GLY A 58 -3.19 -9.10 -23.10
C GLY A 58 -2.51 -7.90 -22.46
N THR A 59 -1.73 -8.15 -21.41
CA THR A 59 -1.07 -7.10 -20.61
C THR A 59 0.44 -7.30 -20.53
N PRO A 60 1.23 -6.24 -20.21
CA PRO A 60 2.59 -6.40 -19.72
C PRO A 60 2.64 -7.20 -18.41
N ILE A 61 3.83 -7.66 -18.04
CA ILE A 61 4.09 -8.34 -16.76
C ILE A 61 4.16 -7.29 -15.65
N SER A 62 2.99 -6.96 -15.09
CA SER A 62 2.81 -5.83 -14.15
C SER A 62 1.53 -6.02 -13.35
N GLU A 63 1.49 -6.98 -12.43
CA GLU A 63 0.30 -7.46 -11.73
C GLU A 63 -0.46 -6.34 -11.01
N ALA A 64 0.25 -5.38 -10.40
CA ALA A 64 -0.34 -4.17 -9.84
C ALA A 64 -1.04 -3.33 -10.92
N GLY A 65 -0.41 -3.11 -12.07
CA GLY A 65 -1.01 -2.39 -13.19
C GLY A 65 -2.25 -3.09 -13.75
N ILE A 66 -2.18 -4.41 -13.96
CA ILE A 66 -3.31 -5.22 -14.44
C ILE A 66 -4.51 -5.08 -13.50
N THR A 67 -4.26 -5.22 -12.20
CA THR A 67 -5.30 -5.19 -11.16
C THR A 67 -5.84 -3.78 -10.94
N GLY A 68 -4.98 -2.76 -11.00
CA GLY A 68 -5.40 -1.36 -10.92
C GLY A 68 -6.29 -0.95 -12.10
N VAL A 69 -5.97 -1.39 -13.32
CA VAL A 69 -6.83 -1.18 -14.50
C VAL A 69 -8.19 -1.87 -14.31
N ALA A 70 -8.21 -3.11 -13.79
CA ALA A 70 -9.46 -3.80 -13.48
C ALA A 70 -10.30 -3.05 -12.43
N GLY A 71 -9.67 -2.52 -11.38
CA GLY A 71 -10.32 -1.64 -10.41
C GLY A 71 -10.88 -0.36 -11.05
N GLY A 72 -10.12 0.26 -11.94
CA GLY A 72 -10.57 1.44 -12.70
C GLY A 72 -11.76 1.16 -13.63
N LEU A 73 -11.76 0.01 -14.33
CA LEU A 73 -12.90 -0.44 -15.13
C LEU A 73 -14.16 -0.63 -14.28
N ALA A 74 -14.02 -1.25 -13.10
CA ALA A 74 -15.11 -1.41 -12.16
C ALA A 74 -15.68 -0.07 -11.67
N LEU A 75 -14.81 0.89 -11.34
CA LEU A 75 -15.21 2.25 -10.97
C LEU A 75 -15.90 3.00 -12.13
N ALA A 76 -15.54 2.69 -13.37
CA ALA A 76 -16.19 3.22 -14.56
C ALA A 76 -17.53 2.53 -14.91
N GLY A 77 -17.89 1.46 -14.19
CA GLY A 77 -19.15 0.73 -14.34
C GLY A 77 -19.07 -0.58 -15.12
N ASP A 78 -17.88 -0.98 -15.57
CA ASP A 78 -17.63 -2.26 -16.24
C ASP A 78 -17.33 -3.39 -15.24
N GLN A 79 -17.15 -4.61 -15.73
CA GLN A 79 -16.78 -5.78 -14.92
C GLN A 79 -15.44 -6.33 -15.38
N ALA A 80 -14.66 -6.89 -14.46
CA ALA A 80 -13.33 -7.37 -14.79
C ALA A 80 -13.02 -8.73 -14.16
N VAL A 81 -12.44 -9.61 -14.95
CA VAL A 81 -11.73 -10.81 -14.50
C VAL A 81 -10.24 -10.59 -14.75
N VAL A 82 -9.44 -10.65 -13.69
CA VAL A 82 -7.98 -10.60 -13.80
C VAL A 82 -7.44 -12.02 -13.74
N GLU A 83 -6.58 -12.42 -14.68
CA GLU A 83 -5.82 -13.67 -14.61
C GLU A 83 -4.39 -13.39 -14.14
N MET A 84 -4.08 -13.78 -12.91
CA MET A 84 -2.70 -13.90 -12.44
C MET A 84 -2.12 -15.20 -12.97
N MET A 85 -0.89 -15.18 -13.49
CA MET A 85 -0.29 -16.39 -14.04
C MET A 85 -0.07 -17.45 -12.95
N PHE A 86 0.40 -17.03 -11.77
CA PHE A 86 0.52 -17.85 -10.57
C PHE A 86 0.05 -17.05 -9.36
N GLY A 87 -0.56 -17.72 -8.39
CA GLY A 87 -1.08 -17.07 -7.18
C GLY A 87 0.01 -16.43 -6.33
N ASP A 88 1.25 -16.90 -6.42
CA ASP A 88 2.43 -16.31 -5.80
C ASP A 88 2.60 -14.82 -6.19
N PHE A 89 2.21 -14.44 -7.42
CA PHE A 89 2.30 -13.07 -7.91
C PHE A 89 1.16 -12.15 -7.45
N ALA A 90 0.14 -12.70 -6.77
CA ALA A 90 -0.89 -11.87 -6.15
C ALA A 90 -0.31 -10.93 -5.07
N ALA A 91 0.87 -11.24 -4.53
CA ALA A 91 1.63 -10.36 -3.65
C ALA A 91 1.99 -9.02 -4.32
N LEU A 92 2.28 -9.02 -5.63
CA LEU A 92 2.61 -7.82 -6.40
C LEU A 92 1.36 -6.95 -6.65
N ALA A 93 0.16 -7.53 -6.61
CA ALA A 93 -1.10 -6.81 -6.76
C ALA A 93 -1.81 -6.50 -5.44
N PHE A 94 -1.19 -6.83 -4.30
CA PHE A 94 -1.87 -6.83 -3.00
C PHE A 94 -2.44 -5.46 -2.63
N ASP A 95 -1.69 -4.38 -2.86
CA ASP A 95 -2.16 -3.00 -2.60
C ASP A 95 -3.43 -2.67 -3.40
N GLN A 96 -3.50 -3.07 -4.67
CA GLN A 96 -4.66 -2.80 -5.51
C GLN A 96 -5.90 -3.56 -5.03
N VAL A 97 -5.72 -4.81 -4.58
CA VAL A 97 -6.82 -5.59 -4.00
C VAL A 97 -7.25 -5.00 -2.65
N LEU A 98 -6.30 -4.76 -1.75
CA LEU A 98 -6.54 -4.32 -0.37
C LEU A 98 -7.03 -2.88 -0.29
N ASN A 99 -6.31 -1.93 -0.87
CA ASN A 99 -6.53 -0.51 -0.64
C ASN A 99 -7.47 0.11 -1.67
N LEU A 100 -7.35 -0.26 -2.95
CA LEU A 100 -8.20 0.28 -4.00
C LEU A 100 -9.52 -0.50 -4.09
N ILE A 101 -9.47 -1.74 -4.55
CA ILE A 101 -10.66 -2.49 -4.99
C ILE A 101 -11.61 -2.77 -3.82
N SER A 102 -11.08 -3.36 -2.73
CA SER A 102 -11.94 -3.81 -1.62
C SER A 102 -12.58 -2.65 -0.84
N LYS A 103 -11.84 -1.54 -0.65
CA LYS A 103 -12.32 -0.38 0.12
C LYS A 103 -13.19 0.56 -0.72
N SER A 104 -12.99 0.61 -2.04
CA SER A 104 -13.84 1.40 -2.95
C SER A 104 -15.32 1.07 -2.80
N VAL A 105 -15.64 -0.17 -2.39
CA VAL A 105 -17.02 -0.60 -2.11
C VAL A 105 -17.74 0.29 -1.10
N THR A 106 -17.05 0.85 -0.11
CA THR A 106 -17.69 1.61 0.99
C THR A 106 -17.03 2.94 1.32
N MET A 107 -15.88 3.27 0.75
CA MET A 107 -15.10 4.46 1.17
C MET A 107 -15.66 5.80 0.71
N TYR A 108 -16.61 5.83 -0.24
CA TYR A 108 -17.15 7.06 -0.82
C TYR A 108 -18.49 7.53 -0.20
N GLY A 109 -18.86 7.00 0.98
CA GLY A 109 -20.10 7.36 1.68
C GLY A 109 -21.37 6.72 1.12
N GLU A 110 -21.29 6.09 -0.04
CA GLU A 110 -22.29 5.19 -0.60
C GLU A 110 -21.64 3.87 -1.05
N ARG A 111 -22.46 2.82 -1.20
CA ARG A 111 -21.93 1.51 -1.61
C ARG A 111 -21.68 1.49 -3.11
N VAL A 112 -20.42 1.40 -3.53
CA VAL A 112 -20.03 1.30 -4.95
C VAL A 112 -19.91 -0.18 -5.35
N PRO A 113 -20.59 -0.63 -6.42
CA PRO A 113 -20.39 -1.97 -6.96
C PRO A 113 -18.98 -2.10 -7.53
N MET A 114 -18.20 -3.07 -7.05
CA MET A 114 -16.85 -3.37 -7.56
C MET A 114 -16.78 -4.80 -8.09
N PRO A 115 -17.36 -5.10 -9.27
CA PRO A 115 -17.45 -6.45 -9.84
C PRO A 115 -16.11 -6.90 -10.45
N VAL A 116 -15.14 -7.19 -9.58
CA VAL A 116 -13.79 -7.63 -9.95
C VAL A 116 -13.50 -9.00 -9.36
N VAL A 117 -13.14 -9.96 -10.22
CA VAL A 117 -12.64 -11.27 -9.79
C VAL A 117 -11.18 -11.43 -10.19
N VAL A 118 -10.28 -11.60 -9.24
CA VAL A 118 -8.87 -11.94 -9.50
C VAL A 118 -8.69 -13.45 -9.37
N ARG A 119 -8.32 -14.09 -10.48
CA ARG A 119 -8.10 -15.54 -10.59
C ARG A 119 -6.63 -15.87 -10.38
N CYS A 120 -6.35 -16.85 -9.52
CA CYS A 120 -4.99 -17.16 -9.07
C CYS A 120 -4.72 -18.68 -9.07
N PRO A 121 -3.89 -19.19 -9.99
CA PRO A 121 -3.42 -20.58 -9.97
C PRO A 121 -2.49 -20.86 -8.78
N VAL A 122 -2.91 -21.66 -7.81
CA VAL A 122 -2.19 -21.90 -6.53
C VAL A 122 -1.78 -23.36 -6.36
N GLY A 123 -1.10 -23.64 -5.24
CA GLY A 123 -0.80 -24.99 -4.76
C GLY A 123 0.41 -25.65 -5.43
N GLY A 124 0.97 -26.66 -4.75
CA GLY A 124 2.17 -27.40 -5.15
C GLY A 124 1.87 -28.70 -5.91
N ASN A 125 2.67 -29.75 -5.66
CA ASN A 125 2.57 -31.09 -6.25
C ASN A 125 2.77 -31.13 -7.78
N ARG A 126 3.52 -30.16 -8.30
CA ARG A 126 3.88 -30.07 -9.73
C ARG A 126 5.38 -29.86 -9.95
N GLY A 127 6.17 -29.75 -8.88
CA GLY A 127 7.61 -29.48 -8.95
C GLY A 127 7.94 -28.09 -9.48
N TYR A 128 7.05 -27.10 -9.32
CA TYR A 128 7.33 -25.72 -9.73
C TYR A 128 8.24 -24.97 -8.75
N GLY A 129 8.52 -25.57 -7.59
CA GLY A 129 9.46 -25.02 -6.62
C GLY A 129 8.89 -23.86 -5.80
N PRO A 130 9.76 -23.09 -5.14
CA PRO A 130 9.39 -22.31 -3.97
C PRO A 130 8.50 -21.09 -4.24
N THR A 131 8.53 -20.55 -5.47
CA THR A 131 7.88 -19.28 -5.83
C THR A 131 6.69 -19.46 -6.79
N HIS A 132 6.22 -20.69 -6.96
CA HIS A 132 5.13 -21.04 -7.89
C HIS A 132 4.21 -22.13 -7.32
N SER A 133 4.30 -22.40 -6.03
CA SER A 133 3.66 -23.55 -5.37
C SER A 133 2.90 -23.15 -4.09
N GLN A 134 2.85 -21.85 -3.77
CA GLN A 134 2.23 -21.40 -2.54
C GLN A 134 0.70 -21.48 -2.62
N SER A 135 0.09 -21.81 -1.48
CA SER A 135 -1.33 -21.57 -1.21
C SER A 135 -1.43 -20.23 -0.48
N VAL A 136 -1.79 -19.17 -1.22
CA VAL A 136 -1.75 -17.77 -0.75
C VAL A 136 -3.06 -17.26 -0.14
N GLN A 137 -4.09 -18.11 -0.05
CA GLN A 137 -5.43 -17.77 0.42
C GLN A 137 -5.41 -17.02 1.76
N LYS A 138 -4.53 -17.46 2.68
CA LYS A 138 -4.42 -16.89 4.03
C LYS A 138 -4.07 -15.40 4.06
N HIS A 139 -3.39 -14.88 3.03
CA HIS A 139 -2.99 -13.47 2.98
C HIS A 139 -4.15 -12.51 2.70
N PHE A 140 -5.28 -13.03 2.22
CA PHE A 140 -6.45 -12.22 1.84
C PHE A 140 -7.62 -12.36 2.83
N LEU A 141 -7.43 -13.12 3.92
CA LEU A 141 -8.45 -13.28 4.96
C LEU A 141 -8.64 -11.98 5.74
N GLY A 142 -9.90 -11.67 6.06
CA GLY A 142 -10.25 -10.50 6.87
C GLY A 142 -10.22 -9.16 6.14
N ILE A 143 -9.91 -9.13 4.84
CA ILE A 143 -10.02 -7.91 4.02
C ILE A 143 -11.50 -7.54 3.88
N PRO A 144 -11.94 -6.34 4.31
CA PRO A 144 -13.33 -5.93 4.21
C PRO A 144 -13.85 -5.96 2.77
N ASN A 145 -15.08 -6.42 2.57
CA ASN A 145 -15.74 -6.50 1.26
C ASN A 145 -15.08 -7.43 0.23
N LEU A 146 -14.03 -8.19 0.58
CA LEU A 146 -13.38 -9.15 -0.30
C LEU A 146 -13.87 -10.57 -0.02
N ALA A 147 -14.43 -11.23 -1.03
CA ALA A 147 -14.80 -12.63 -0.95
C ALA A 147 -13.69 -13.53 -1.49
N LEU A 148 -13.45 -14.68 -0.85
CA LEU A 148 -12.47 -15.66 -1.29
C LEU A 148 -13.19 -16.94 -1.72
N TYR A 149 -12.96 -17.38 -2.95
CA TYR A 149 -13.50 -18.60 -3.52
C TYR A 149 -12.37 -19.53 -3.93
N GLU A 150 -12.63 -20.83 -3.97
CA GLU A 150 -11.70 -21.80 -4.54
C GLU A 150 -12.42 -22.79 -5.43
N THR A 151 -11.84 -23.07 -6.59
CA THR A 151 -12.35 -24.08 -7.51
C THR A 151 -12.28 -25.47 -6.87
N SER A 152 -13.25 -26.32 -7.18
CA SER A 152 -13.27 -27.70 -6.71
C SER A 152 -13.88 -28.60 -7.79
N PRO A 153 -13.65 -29.91 -7.75
CA PRO A 153 -14.29 -30.83 -8.69
C PRO A 153 -15.82 -30.97 -8.48
N PHE A 154 -16.40 -30.42 -7.41
CA PHE A 154 -17.83 -30.58 -7.08
C PHE A 154 -18.72 -29.45 -7.57
N HIS A 155 -18.17 -28.25 -7.70
CA HIS A 155 -18.90 -27.02 -7.97
C HIS A 155 -18.83 -26.65 -9.46
N ASP A 156 -19.87 -25.98 -9.96
CA ASP A 156 -19.87 -25.40 -11.31
C ASP A 156 -19.05 -24.10 -11.30
N PRO A 157 -17.92 -24.01 -12.03
CA PRO A 157 -17.11 -22.79 -12.05
C PRO A 157 -17.85 -21.56 -12.58
N TYR A 158 -18.86 -21.75 -13.43
CA TYR A 158 -19.71 -20.64 -13.89
C TYR A 158 -20.47 -20.01 -12.73
N ALA A 159 -21.06 -20.82 -11.85
CA ALA A 159 -21.79 -20.33 -10.68
C ALA A 159 -20.86 -19.57 -9.72
N GLN A 160 -19.64 -20.08 -9.49
CA GLN A 160 -18.65 -19.42 -8.63
C GLN A 160 -18.20 -18.06 -9.20
N LEU A 161 -17.86 -18.00 -10.49
CA LEU A 161 -17.44 -16.77 -11.15
C LEU A 161 -18.57 -15.74 -11.23
N ALA A 162 -19.80 -16.18 -11.56
CA ALA A 162 -20.96 -15.30 -11.62
C ALA A 162 -21.29 -14.71 -10.24
N GLU A 163 -21.34 -15.55 -9.20
CA GLU A 163 -21.55 -15.06 -7.82
C GLU A 163 -20.41 -14.15 -7.37
N GLY A 164 -19.17 -14.48 -7.70
CA GLY A 164 -18.01 -13.63 -7.41
C GLY A 164 -18.19 -12.22 -7.97
N LEU A 165 -18.51 -12.09 -9.26
CA LEU A 165 -18.76 -10.80 -9.91
C LEU A 165 -19.96 -10.06 -9.31
N ASP A 166 -21.03 -10.76 -8.92
CA ASP A 166 -22.25 -10.15 -8.40
C ASP A 166 -22.13 -9.75 -6.92
N HIS A 167 -21.30 -10.45 -6.14
CA HIS A 167 -21.07 -10.15 -4.73
C HIS A 167 -20.26 -8.87 -4.55
N GLY A 168 -19.25 -8.66 -5.41
CA GLY A 168 -18.32 -7.54 -5.37
C GLY A 168 -16.88 -8.00 -5.63
N PRO A 169 -15.88 -7.41 -4.97
CA PRO A 169 -14.50 -7.85 -5.09
C PRO A 169 -14.33 -9.29 -4.63
N ALA A 170 -13.68 -10.12 -5.46
CA ALA A 170 -13.39 -11.48 -5.10
C ALA A 170 -12.04 -12.00 -5.60
N MET A 171 -11.47 -12.93 -4.85
CA MET A 171 -10.37 -13.78 -5.30
C MET A 171 -10.93 -15.17 -5.63
N LEU A 172 -10.55 -15.74 -6.78
CA LEU A 172 -10.82 -17.13 -7.13
C LEU A 172 -9.51 -17.91 -7.22
N PHE A 173 -9.30 -18.84 -6.30
CA PHE A 173 -8.12 -19.68 -6.28
C PHE A 173 -8.33 -20.96 -7.10
N GLU A 174 -7.33 -21.31 -7.90
CA GLU A 174 -7.36 -22.43 -8.84
C GLU A 174 -6.18 -23.36 -8.54
N ASP A 175 -6.39 -24.41 -7.74
CA ASP A 175 -5.29 -25.35 -7.48
C ASP A 175 -4.87 -26.05 -8.78
N LYS A 176 -3.60 -25.91 -9.13
CA LYS A 176 -3.04 -26.37 -10.41
C LYS A 176 -3.16 -27.88 -10.59
N VAL A 177 -3.25 -28.68 -9.53
CA VAL A 177 -3.47 -30.13 -9.64
C VAL A 177 -4.87 -30.45 -10.14
N LEU A 178 -5.85 -29.58 -9.92
CA LEU A 178 -7.24 -29.80 -10.31
C LEU A 178 -7.47 -29.66 -11.80
N TYR A 179 -6.68 -28.84 -12.51
CA TYR A 179 -6.88 -28.60 -13.95
C TYR A 179 -6.99 -29.87 -14.80
N THR A 180 -6.25 -30.92 -14.45
CA THR A 180 -6.25 -32.21 -15.17
C THR A 180 -7.27 -33.21 -14.61
N ARG A 181 -7.84 -32.94 -13.44
CA ARG A 181 -8.90 -33.75 -12.82
C ARG A 181 -10.23 -33.48 -13.52
N ARG A 182 -11.17 -34.42 -13.36
CA ARG A 182 -12.53 -34.29 -13.89
C ARG A 182 -13.45 -33.72 -12.82
N VAL A 183 -14.43 -32.94 -13.26
CA VAL A 183 -15.54 -32.57 -12.39
C VAL A 183 -16.39 -33.80 -12.09
N PHE A 184 -16.91 -33.86 -10.88
CA PHE A 184 -17.91 -34.85 -10.49
C PHE A 184 -19.28 -34.46 -11.05
N ARG A 185 -20.14 -35.46 -11.25
CA ARG A 185 -21.49 -35.31 -11.80
C ARG A 185 -22.44 -36.27 -11.12
N ASP A 186 -23.72 -35.95 -11.18
CA ASP A 186 -24.81 -36.84 -10.77
C ASP A 186 -24.67 -37.34 -9.32
N GLY A 187 -24.04 -36.54 -8.45
CA GLY A 187 -23.81 -36.87 -7.05
C GLY A 187 -22.81 -38.00 -6.80
N ALA A 188 -22.06 -38.46 -7.81
CA ALA A 188 -21.11 -39.57 -7.66
C ALA A 188 -19.66 -39.06 -7.59
N VAL A 189 -18.88 -39.61 -6.64
CA VAL A 189 -17.43 -39.33 -6.50
C VAL A 189 -16.62 -40.55 -6.96
N ASP A 190 -16.89 -41.70 -6.36
CA ASP A 190 -16.31 -43.00 -6.70
C ASP A 190 -17.29 -44.14 -6.31
N GLU A 191 -16.86 -45.39 -6.30
CA GLU A 191 -17.69 -46.55 -5.91
C GLU A 191 -18.02 -46.62 -4.41
N HIS A 192 -17.36 -45.80 -3.59
CA HIS A 192 -17.48 -45.76 -2.14
C HIS A 192 -18.11 -44.47 -1.62
N HIS A 193 -18.05 -43.38 -2.39
CA HIS A 193 -18.46 -42.04 -1.99
C HIS A 193 -19.42 -41.40 -2.99
N ARG A 194 -20.40 -40.68 -2.44
CA ARG A 194 -21.30 -39.78 -3.16
C ARG A 194 -21.17 -38.37 -2.59
N TYR A 195 -21.68 -37.37 -3.30
CA TYR A 195 -21.72 -36.00 -2.80
C TYR A 195 -23.08 -35.34 -3.06
N GLU A 196 -23.41 -34.36 -2.23
CA GLU A 196 -24.49 -33.41 -2.45
C GLU A 196 -24.01 -31.99 -2.15
N LEU A 197 -24.75 -30.98 -2.61
CA LEU A 197 -24.45 -29.57 -2.33
C LEU A 197 -25.42 -29.02 -1.28
N LEU A 198 -24.89 -28.61 -0.14
CA LEU A 198 -25.62 -27.99 0.98
C LEU A 198 -25.53 -26.46 0.87
N GLY A 199 -26.64 -25.75 0.99
CA GLY A 199 -26.66 -24.29 0.89
C GLY A 199 -26.66 -23.73 -0.55
N GLY A 200 -26.83 -24.58 -1.57
CA GLY A 200 -26.98 -24.18 -2.97
C GLY A 200 -25.77 -24.48 -3.86
N PRO A 201 -25.78 -24.02 -5.13
CA PRO A 201 -24.76 -24.36 -6.14
C PRO A 201 -23.32 -23.95 -5.79
N THR A 202 -23.16 -22.96 -4.91
CA THR A 202 -21.91 -22.37 -4.42
C THR A 202 -21.74 -22.55 -2.90
N GLY A 203 -22.49 -23.49 -2.32
CA GLY A 203 -22.43 -23.83 -0.90
C GLY A 203 -21.31 -24.83 -0.59
N TRP A 204 -21.66 -25.88 0.16
CA TRP A 204 -20.74 -26.93 0.60
C TRP A 204 -21.00 -28.23 -0.13
N ALA A 205 -19.98 -28.79 -0.76
CA ALA A 205 -20.01 -30.18 -1.18
C ALA A 205 -19.84 -31.08 0.05
N HIS A 206 -20.86 -31.89 0.34
CA HIS A 206 -20.86 -32.88 1.40
C HIS A 206 -20.65 -34.26 0.81
N VAL A 207 -19.43 -34.78 0.96
CA VAL A 207 -19.03 -36.11 0.50
C VAL A 207 -19.29 -37.11 1.62
N THR A 208 -20.06 -38.15 1.30
CA THR A 208 -20.48 -39.19 2.23
C THR A 208 -20.26 -40.58 1.65
N PRO A 209 -20.07 -41.61 2.49
CA PRO A 209 -20.12 -42.99 2.05
C PRO A 209 -21.45 -43.34 1.36
N VAL A 210 -21.40 -44.21 0.35
CA VAL A 210 -22.61 -44.66 -0.39
C VAL A 210 -23.63 -45.37 0.50
N ASP A 211 -23.19 -45.99 1.60
CA ASP A 211 -24.06 -46.62 2.61
C ASP A 211 -24.68 -45.64 3.61
N ALA A 212 -24.36 -44.34 3.48
CA ALA A 212 -24.85 -43.26 4.35
C ALA A 212 -24.49 -43.43 5.84
N ALA A 213 -23.41 -44.16 6.16
CA ALA A 213 -22.96 -44.32 7.54
C ALA A 213 -22.73 -42.95 8.23
N PRO A 214 -23.17 -42.76 9.49
CA PRO A 214 -22.93 -41.52 10.24
C PRO A 214 -21.44 -41.19 10.39
N ALA A 215 -21.10 -39.90 10.42
CA ALA A 215 -19.72 -39.46 10.56
C ALA A 215 -19.17 -39.69 11.98
N ASP A 216 -18.06 -40.43 12.09
CA ASP A 216 -17.17 -40.34 13.24
C ASP A 216 -16.35 -39.04 13.14
N VAL A 217 -15.88 -38.72 11.94
CA VAL A 217 -15.06 -37.54 11.66
C VAL A 217 -15.72 -36.70 10.57
N VAL A 218 -15.75 -35.39 10.76
CA VAL A 218 -16.03 -34.44 9.67
C VAL A 218 -14.75 -33.71 9.32
N LEU A 219 -14.29 -33.88 8.09
CA LEU A 219 -13.07 -33.28 7.55
C LEU A 219 -13.45 -32.12 6.61
N ILE A 220 -13.13 -30.90 7.01
CA ILE A 220 -13.29 -29.69 6.19
C ILE A 220 -12.00 -29.45 5.40
N CYS A 221 -12.08 -29.13 4.12
CA CYS A 221 -10.91 -28.77 3.32
C CYS A 221 -11.27 -27.89 2.11
N PRO A 222 -10.34 -27.08 1.59
CA PRO A 222 -10.57 -26.35 0.35
C PRO A 222 -10.49 -27.28 -0.87
N GLY A 223 -10.90 -26.79 -2.04
CA GLY A 223 -10.99 -27.58 -3.26
C GLY A 223 -9.69 -28.27 -3.68
N GLY A 224 -8.55 -27.60 -3.58
CA GLY A 224 -7.22 -28.13 -3.90
C GLY A 224 -6.78 -29.31 -3.02
N THR A 225 -7.29 -29.37 -1.78
CA THR A 225 -7.02 -30.47 -0.84
C THR A 225 -8.05 -31.59 -0.91
N ALA A 226 -9.20 -31.38 -1.58
CA ALA A 226 -10.33 -32.30 -1.57
C ALA A 226 -9.98 -33.74 -2.02
N HIS A 227 -9.14 -33.90 -3.03
CA HIS A 227 -8.74 -35.22 -3.51
C HIS A 227 -7.93 -36.01 -2.47
N ARG A 228 -7.04 -35.34 -1.74
CA ARG A 228 -6.27 -35.93 -0.63
C ARG A 228 -7.18 -36.22 0.58
N ALA A 229 -8.17 -35.36 0.82
CA ALA A 229 -9.15 -35.57 1.89
C ALA A 229 -10.03 -36.80 1.62
N ILE A 230 -10.45 -37.03 0.38
CA ILE A 230 -11.21 -38.24 -0.01
C ILE A 230 -10.33 -39.50 0.11
N GLU A 231 -9.07 -39.42 -0.32
CA GLU A 231 -8.10 -40.53 -0.14
C GLU A 231 -7.89 -40.85 1.34
N ALA A 232 -7.71 -39.83 2.19
CA ALA A 232 -7.61 -39.98 3.64
C ALA A 232 -8.88 -40.58 4.26
N ALA A 233 -10.07 -40.22 3.77
CA ALA A 233 -11.34 -40.83 4.20
C ALA A 233 -11.38 -42.33 3.86
N GLY A 234 -10.85 -42.74 2.71
CA GLY A 234 -10.69 -44.15 2.33
C GLY A 234 -9.75 -44.91 3.28
N LEU A 235 -8.60 -44.32 3.61
CA LEU A 235 -7.64 -44.89 4.57
C LEU A 235 -8.27 -45.04 5.97
N LEU A 236 -8.93 -43.99 6.46
CA LEU A 236 -9.62 -43.97 7.75
C LEU A 236 -10.75 -45.00 7.85
N ARG A 237 -11.48 -45.24 6.75
CA ARG A 237 -12.50 -46.30 6.68
C ARG A 237 -11.88 -47.67 6.93
N GLY A 238 -10.70 -47.95 6.35
CA GLY A 238 -9.93 -49.17 6.62
C GLY A 238 -9.48 -49.31 8.08
N ARG A 239 -9.39 -48.19 8.80
CA ARG A 239 -9.06 -48.10 10.24
C ARG A 239 -10.30 -48.05 11.14
N GLY A 240 -11.51 -48.23 10.57
CA GLY A 240 -12.76 -48.26 11.31
C GLY A 240 -13.34 -46.89 11.67
N LEU A 241 -12.91 -45.82 10.99
CA LEU A 241 -13.41 -44.45 11.17
C LEU A 241 -14.18 -44.00 9.94
N THR A 242 -15.45 -43.65 10.12
CA THR A 242 -16.28 -43.10 9.05
C THR A 242 -16.04 -41.60 8.94
N THR A 243 -15.48 -41.14 7.82
CA THR A 243 -15.20 -39.71 7.59
C THR A 243 -16.14 -39.15 6.54
N HIS A 244 -16.81 -38.04 6.85
CA HIS A 244 -17.50 -37.20 5.87
C HIS A 244 -16.59 -36.03 5.51
N VAL A 245 -16.52 -35.67 4.22
CA VAL A 245 -15.68 -34.54 3.76
C VAL A 245 -16.58 -33.37 3.37
N LEU A 246 -16.24 -32.17 3.83
CA LEU A 246 -16.92 -30.92 3.50
C LEU A 246 -15.96 -30.02 2.71
N VAL A 247 -16.39 -29.59 1.53
CA VAL A 247 -15.61 -28.71 0.65
C VAL A 247 -16.46 -27.48 0.30
N PRO A 248 -16.12 -26.27 0.78
CA PRO A 248 -16.85 -25.06 0.43
C PRO A 248 -16.43 -24.54 -0.95
N ALA A 249 -17.35 -23.92 -1.67
CA ALA A 249 -17.01 -23.08 -2.83
C ALA A 249 -16.47 -21.71 -2.40
N ARG A 250 -17.01 -21.12 -1.32
CA ARG A 250 -16.56 -19.85 -0.73
C ARG A 250 -15.78 -20.09 0.57
N LEU A 251 -14.49 -19.75 0.55
CA LEU A 251 -13.59 -19.87 1.70
C LEU A 251 -13.81 -18.77 2.74
N TYR A 252 -14.09 -17.54 2.31
CA TYR A 252 -14.27 -16.40 3.21
C TYR A 252 -15.21 -15.33 2.62
N PRO A 253 -16.12 -14.75 3.43
CA PRO A 253 -16.57 -15.28 4.71
C PRO A 253 -17.32 -16.63 4.51
N PRO A 254 -17.04 -17.66 5.33
CA PRO A 254 -17.69 -18.95 5.19
C PRO A 254 -19.14 -18.89 5.66
N ASP A 255 -20.06 -19.55 4.95
CA ASP A 255 -21.42 -19.77 5.44
C ASP A 255 -21.49 -21.11 6.17
N LEU A 256 -21.27 -21.13 7.49
CA LEU A 256 -21.25 -22.38 8.25
C LEU A 256 -22.64 -22.96 8.53
N GLU A 257 -23.72 -22.19 8.35
CA GLU A 257 -25.08 -22.56 8.78
C GLU A 257 -25.54 -23.93 8.23
N PRO A 258 -25.34 -24.25 6.93
CA PRO A 258 -25.76 -25.55 6.37
C PRO A 258 -25.03 -26.75 6.96
N VAL A 259 -23.83 -26.55 7.54
CA VAL A 259 -22.95 -27.64 8.00
C VAL A 259 -22.87 -27.76 9.52
N LEU A 260 -23.34 -26.76 10.29
CA LEU A 260 -23.31 -26.81 11.77
C LEU A 260 -23.91 -28.10 12.36
N PRO A 261 -25.04 -28.65 11.87
CA PRO A 261 -25.60 -29.90 12.41
C PRO A 261 -24.67 -31.11 12.23
N LEU A 262 -23.96 -31.17 11.10
CA LEU A 262 -22.99 -32.23 10.82
C LEU A 262 -21.78 -32.13 11.75
N LEU A 263 -21.27 -30.91 11.93
CA LEU A 263 -20.14 -30.63 12.81
C LEU A 263 -20.45 -30.94 14.28
N ALA A 264 -21.64 -30.56 14.75
CA ALA A 264 -22.11 -30.87 16.10
C ALA A 264 -22.32 -32.37 16.34
N GLY A 265 -22.66 -33.13 15.28
CA GLY A 265 -22.86 -34.57 15.32
C GLY A 265 -21.57 -35.39 15.35
N ALA A 266 -20.44 -34.83 14.90
CA ALA A 266 -19.18 -35.55 14.74
C ALA A 266 -18.51 -35.89 16.09
N ARG A 267 -17.70 -36.95 16.11
CA ARG A 267 -16.79 -37.22 17.24
C ARG A 267 -15.56 -36.33 17.18
N LEU A 268 -15.08 -36.01 15.97
CA LEU A 268 -13.98 -35.11 15.71
C LEU A 268 -14.28 -34.25 14.48
N VAL A 269 -13.98 -32.96 14.57
CA VAL A 269 -13.94 -32.06 13.41
C VAL A 269 -12.47 -31.77 13.12
N ALA A 270 -12.06 -31.96 11.87
CA ALA A 270 -10.73 -31.63 11.39
C ALA A 270 -10.81 -30.65 10.21
N VAL A 271 -9.82 -29.79 10.07
CA VAL A 271 -9.71 -28.85 8.95
C VAL A 271 -8.35 -29.01 8.31
N ALA A 272 -8.29 -29.42 7.05
CA ALA A 272 -7.05 -29.67 6.32
C ALA A 272 -6.87 -28.69 5.17
N GLU A 273 -5.72 -28.04 5.09
CA GLU A 273 -5.35 -27.14 3.99
C GLU A 273 -3.87 -27.33 3.58
N GLU A 274 -3.49 -26.82 2.41
CA GLU A 274 -2.11 -26.90 1.92
C GLU A 274 -1.24 -25.68 2.31
N SER A 275 -1.81 -24.58 2.81
CA SER A 275 -1.04 -23.41 3.22
C SER A 275 0.07 -23.77 4.21
N THR A 276 1.22 -23.10 4.10
CA THR A 276 2.29 -23.16 5.10
C THR A 276 1.73 -22.84 6.49
N ALA A 277 2.13 -23.60 7.51
CA ALA A 277 1.69 -23.42 8.88
C ALA A 277 1.84 -21.97 9.39
N GLY A 278 0.99 -21.59 10.35
CA GLY A 278 0.93 -20.24 10.93
C GLY A 278 -0.06 -19.32 10.22
N GLY A 279 -1.04 -18.81 10.98
CA GLY A 279 -2.07 -17.85 10.50
C GLY A 279 -2.93 -18.40 9.35
N THR A 280 -3.30 -19.67 9.40
CA THR A 280 -3.87 -20.39 8.25
C THR A 280 -5.39 -20.25 8.15
N TRP A 281 -5.98 -20.58 7.00
CA TRP A 281 -7.44 -20.54 6.81
C TRP A 281 -8.19 -21.50 7.75
N GLY A 282 -7.64 -22.69 7.95
CA GLY A 282 -8.16 -23.70 8.85
C GLY A 282 -8.16 -23.26 10.33
N ALA A 283 -7.22 -22.40 10.73
CA ALA A 283 -7.24 -21.78 12.05
C ALA A 283 -8.44 -20.82 12.20
N GLU A 284 -8.75 -20.04 11.17
CA GLU A 284 -9.94 -19.17 11.13
C GLU A 284 -11.25 -19.99 11.15
N ILE A 285 -11.34 -21.05 10.33
CA ILE A 285 -12.50 -21.96 10.36
C ILE A 285 -12.67 -22.59 11.75
N ALA A 286 -11.59 -23.06 12.36
CA ALA A 286 -11.62 -23.63 13.71
C ALA A 286 -12.16 -22.60 14.73
N ALA A 287 -11.67 -21.36 14.68
CA ALA A 287 -12.12 -20.28 15.56
C ALA A 287 -13.62 -19.98 15.39
N GLN A 288 -14.12 -19.90 14.15
CA GLN A 288 -15.55 -19.70 13.90
C GLN A 288 -16.41 -20.87 14.38
N VAL A 289 -15.97 -22.10 14.12
CA VAL A 289 -16.66 -23.31 14.60
C VAL A 289 -16.70 -23.34 16.13
N HIS A 290 -15.59 -23.02 16.81
CA HIS A 290 -15.56 -22.88 18.26
C HIS A 290 -16.54 -21.83 18.75
N GLY A 291 -16.56 -20.63 18.16
CA GLY A 291 -17.50 -19.57 18.54
C GLY A 291 -18.98 -19.96 18.41
N ARG A 292 -19.32 -20.85 17.47
CA ARG A 292 -20.71 -21.25 17.19
C ARG A 292 -21.15 -22.49 17.97
N ILE A 293 -20.29 -23.51 18.10
CA ILE A 293 -20.69 -24.84 18.59
C ILE A 293 -19.75 -25.46 19.65
N TRP A 294 -18.99 -24.64 20.40
CA TRP A 294 -18.07 -25.12 21.45
C TRP A 294 -18.71 -26.12 22.43
N ALA A 295 -19.97 -25.89 22.83
CA ALA A 295 -20.65 -26.74 23.81
C ALA A 295 -20.92 -28.16 23.27
N GLN A 296 -21.13 -28.30 21.95
CA GLN A 296 -21.44 -29.55 21.28
C GLN A 296 -20.20 -30.35 20.89
N LEU A 297 -19.03 -29.71 20.75
CA LEU A 297 -17.79 -30.39 20.37
C LEU A 297 -17.31 -31.38 21.45
N ARG A 298 -16.82 -32.54 20.99
CA ARG A 298 -16.25 -33.61 21.85
C ARG A 298 -14.73 -33.56 21.95
N ALA A 299 -14.10 -32.74 21.11
CA ALA A 299 -12.68 -32.46 21.10
C ALA A 299 -12.47 -31.07 20.46
N PRO A 300 -11.35 -30.40 20.71
CA PRO A 300 -10.94 -29.24 19.91
C PRO A 300 -10.93 -29.59 18.42
N VAL A 301 -11.32 -28.65 17.56
CA VAL A 301 -11.16 -28.78 16.11
C VAL A 301 -9.68 -28.98 15.81
N LEU A 302 -9.35 -29.96 14.97
CA LEU A 302 -7.99 -30.31 14.60
C LEU A 302 -7.58 -29.58 13.31
N PRO A 303 -6.76 -28.52 13.37
CA PRO A 303 -6.18 -27.92 12.16
C PRO A 303 -5.00 -28.76 11.65
N LEU A 304 -4.96 -28.96 10.34
CA LEU A 304 -3.92 -29.71 9.62
C LEU A 304 -3.41 -28.83 8.46
N SER A 305 -2.10 -28.62 8.38
CA SER A 305 -1.49 -27.79 7.35
C SER A 305 -0.18 -28.40 6.83
N SER A 306 0.33 -27.85 5.73
CA SER A 306 1.70 -28.11 5.30
C SER A 306 2.70 -27.65 6.36
N ALA A 307 3.91 -28.22 6.34
CA ALA A 307 4.98 -27.87 7.27
C ALA A 307 5.35 -26.38 7.17
N ASP A 308 5.87 -25.82 8.26
CA ASP A 308 6.48 -24.48 8.27
C ASP A 308 7.82 -24.51 7.54
N SER A 309 7.76 -24.51 6.22
CA SER A 309 8.92 -24.61 5.35
C SER A 309 8.61 -24.05 3.97
N VAL A 310 9.66 -23.68 3.25
CA VAL A 310 9.62 -23.37 1.83
C VAL A 310 9.34 -24.65 1.04
N VAL A 311 8.48 -24.57 0.02
CA VAL A 311 8.17 -25.71 -0.86
C VAL A 311 9.36 -25.99 -1.80
N PRO A 312 10.07 -27.12 -1.66
CA PRO A 312 11.24 -27.41 -2.48
C PRO A 312 10.84 -27.97 -3.85
N THR A 313 11.73 -27.86 -4.84
CA THR A 313 11.49 -28.41 -6.20
C THR A 313 11.61 -29.92 -6.27
N ALA A 314 12.46 -30.55 -5.45
CA ALA A 314 12.70 -31.99 -5.50
C ALA A 314 11.46 -32.76 -4.99
N PRO A 315 10.86 -33.69 -5.76
CA PRO A 315 9.56 -34.29 -5.42
C PRO A 315 9.50 -34.98 -4.05
N HIS A 316 10.57 -35.66 -3.65
CA HIS A 316 10.63 -36.36 -2.35
C HIS A 316 10.73 -35.38 -1.17
N LEU A 317 11.32 -34.19 -1.36
CA LEU A 317 11.33 -33.14 -0.35
C LEU A 317 10.00 -32.38 -0.35
N GLU A 318 9.40 -32.16 -1.53
CA GLU A 318 8.10 -31.50 -1.68
C GLU A 318 7.02 -32.29 -0.94
N ALA A 319 7.00 -33.62 -1.13
CA ALA A 319 6.12 -34.53 -0.40
C ALA A 319 6.33 -34.53 1.12
N GLY A 320 7.53 -34.16 1.59
CA GLY A 320 7.83 -34.01 3.02
C GLY A 320 7.31 -32.69 3.62
N VAL A 321 7.09 -31.67 2.78
CA VAL A 321 6.58 -30.35 3.22
C VAL A 321 5.06 -30.27 3.08
N LEU A 322 4.53 -30.69 1.93
CA LEU A 322 3.11 -30.56 1.62
C LEU A 322 2.26 -31.57 2.41
N LEU A 323 1.08 -31.15 2.84
CA LEU A 323 0.14 -32.03 3.53
C LEU A 323 -0.35 -33.16 2.60
N GLY A 324 -0.05 -34.41 2.94
CA GLY A 324 -0.47 -35.61 2.20
C GLY A 324 -1.64 -36.37 2.84
N ALA A 325 -2.27 -37.26 2.08
CA ALA A 325 -3.43 -38.05 2.54
C ALA A 325 -3.13 -38.95 3.74
N GLU A 326 -1.98 -39.65 3.74
CA GLU A 326 -1.55 -40.49 4.88
C GLU A 326 -1.37 -39.66 6.16
N ARG A 327 -0.70 -38.50 6.06
CA ARG A 327 -0.52 -37.60 7.20
C ARG A 327 -1.86 -37.09 7.75
N ILE A 328 -2.81 -36.76 6.87
CA ILE A 328 -4.17 -36.39 7.27
C ILE A 328 -4.83 -37.55 8.04
N ALA A 329 -4.76 -38.78 7.52
CA ALA A 329 -5.36 -39.95 8.16
C ALA A 329 -4.72 -40.26 9.53
N ASP A 330 -3.39 -40.25 9.62
CA ASP A 330 -2.63 -40.55 10.84
C ASP A 330 -2.90 -39.54 11.97
N GLU A 331 -2.92 -38.25 11.64
CA GLU A 331 -3.20 -37.19 12.62
C GLU A 331 -4.67 -37.25 13.09
N ILE A 332 -5.61 -37.53 12.19
CA ILE A 332 -7.03 -37.72 12.54
C ILE A 332 -7.23 -38.93 13.44
N GLU A 333 -6.65 -40.09 13.10
CA GLU A 333 -6.76 -41.31 13.91
C GLU A 333 -6.22 -41.08 15.33
N THR A 334 -5.04 -40.47 15.43
CA THR A 334 -4.40 -40.13 16.70
C THR A 334 -5.27 -39.18 17.54
N ALA A 335 -5.84 -38.16 16.93
CA ALA A 335 -6.72 -37.21 17.61
C ALA A 335 -8.06 -37.84 18.01
N ALA A 336 -8.63 -38.68 17.15
CA ALA A 336 -9.92 -39.32 17.40
C ALA A 336 -9.85 -40.31 18.56
N ALA A 337 -8.71 -40.98 18.77
CA ALA A 337 -8.44 -41.81 19.94
C ALA A 337 -8.44 -41.03 21.27
N ARG A 338 -8.22 -39.71 21.23
CA ARG A 338 -8.22 -38.81 22.41
C ARG A 338 -9.54 -38.06 22.62
N SER A 339 -10.55 -38.30 21.78
CA SER A 339 -11.84 -37.61 21.86
C SER A 339 -12.63 -37.97 23.12
N LEU A 340 -13.43 -37.02 23.63
CA LEU A 340 -14.25 -37.26 24.81
C LEU A 340 -15.46 -38.16 24.49
N PRO A 341 -15.98 -38.91 25.47
CA PRO A 341 -17.25 -39.63 25.31
C PRO A 341 -18.41 -38.67 24.98
N PRO A 342 -19.52 -39.17 24.40
CA PRO A 342 -20.67 -38.34 24.05
C PRO A 342 -21.16 -37.53 25.26
N ARG A 343 -21.23 -36.20 25.12
CA ARG A 343 -21.88 -35.35 26.14
C ARG A 343 -23.38 -35.66 26.14
N ALA A 344 -23.96 -35.82 27.33
CA ALA A 344 -25.42 -35.81 27.46
C ALA A 344 -25.96 -34.51 26.87
N PRO A 345 -27.08 -34.54 26.12
CA PRO A 345 -27.63 -33.33 25.51
C PRO A 345 -27.82 -32.29 26.61
N ALA A 346 -27.22 -31.11 26.42
CA ALA A 346 -27.46 -29.99 27.30
C ALA A 346 -28.97 -29.76 27.32
N ALA A 347 -29.55 -29.63 28.52
CA ALA A 347 -30.94 -29.21 28.66
C ALA A 347 -31.14 -27.96 27.79
N PRO A 348 -32.26 -27.85 27.05
CA PRO A 348 -32.50 -26.68 26.22
C PRO A 348 -32.32 -25.45 27.09
N VAL A 349 -31.35 -24.61 26.72
CA VAL A 349 -31.17 -23.31 27.36
C VAL A 349 -32.49 -22.59 27.08
N ALA A 350 -33.24 -22.29 28.16
CA ALA A 350 -34.45 -21.51 28.04
C ALA A 350 -34.14 -20.27 27.19
N PRO A 351 -35.03 -19.86 26.26
CA PRO A 351 -34.79 -18.65 25.48
C PRO A 351 -34.39 -17.56 26.46
N ALA A 352 -33.26 -16.90 26.18
CA ALA A 352 -32.85 -15.76 26.98
C ALA A 352 -34.08 -14.86 27.10
N GLY A 353 -34.60 -14.72 28.32
CA GLY A 353 -35.69 -13.79 28.57
C GLY A 353 -35.30 -12.44 27.98
N PRO A 354 -36.26 -11.61 27.54
CA PRO A 354 -35.93 -10.31 27.01
C PRO A 354 -34.98 -9.64 27.98
N LEU A 355 -33.80 -9.24 27.48
CA LEU A 355 -32.86 -8.44 28.25
C LEU A 355 -33.70 -7.35 28.90
N ALA A 356 -33.73 -7.38 30.24
CA ALA A 356 -34.48 -6.39 31.00
C ALA A 356 -34.08 -5.03 30.46
N ASP A 357 -35.09 -4.28 30.03
CA ASP A 357 -34.98 -2.92 29.49
C ASP A 357 -34.01 -2.12 30.35
N THR A 358 -32.75 -2.06 29.93
CA THR A 358 -31.79 -1.14 30.50
C THR A 358 -32.20 0.19 29.93
N GLY A 359 -33.04 0.87 30.71
CA GLY A 359 -33.51 2.21 30.44
C GLY A 359 -32.37 3.15 30.04
N PRO A 360 -32.74 4.31 29.46
CA PRO A 360 -31.82 5.18 28.75
C PRO A 360 -30.58 5.49 29.59
N LEU A 361 -29.40 5.25 28.99
CA LEU A 361 -28.13 5.77 29.48
C LEU A 361 -28.32 7.24 29.82
N ALA A 362 -28.08 7.54 31.10
CA ALA A 362 -28.36 8.83 31.72
C ALA A 362 -27.71 9.97 30.92
N ALA A 363 -28.51 11.02 30.73
CA ALA A 363 -28.08 12.31 30.22
C ALA A 363 -26.91 12.88 31.04
N PRO A 364 -26.02 13.68 30.41
CA PRO A 364 -24.93 14.34 31.11
C PRO A 364 -25.46 15.25 32.23
N VAL A 365 -24.82 15.14 33.39
CA VAL A 365 -25.09 15.91 34.61
C VAL A 365 -24.86 17.41 34.34
N PRO A 366 -25.72 18.31 34.83
CA PRO A 366 -25.64 19.74 34.51
C PRO A 366 -24.49 20.41 35.28
N ALA A 367 -23.70 21.21 34.57
CA ALA A 367 -22.74 22.12 35.17
C ALA A 367 -23.48 23.25 35.92
N ALA A 368 -23.13 23.41 37.19
CA ALA A 368 -23.57 24.51 38.07
C ALA A 368 -22.55 25.68 38.03
N PRO A 369 -22.94 26.89 38.45
CA PRO A 369 -22.57 28.15 37.79
C PRO A 369 -21.25 28.78 38.28
N ALA A 370 -20.67 29.62 37.43
CA ALA A 370 -19.58 30.54 37.77
C ALA A 370 -20.12 31.82 38.47
N PRO A 371 -19.40 32.39 39.46
CA PRO A 371 -19.62 33.75 39.92
C PRO A 371 -18.78 34.75 39.10
N ASP A 372 -19.36 35.93 38.86
CA ASP A 372 -18.75 37.07 38.18
C ASP A 372 -18.20 38.07 39.21
N THR A 373 -17.06 38.71 38.87
CA THR A 373 -16.33 39.67 39.71
C THR A 373 -15.49 40.63 38.85
N ALA A 374 -15.79 41.92 38.89
CA ALA A 374 -15.19 42.96 38.05
C ALA A 374 -13.80 43.43 38.50
N ARG A 375 -13.12 44.09 37.54
CA ARG A 375 -11.72 44.56 37.44
C ARG A 375 -11.33 45.67 38.45
N PRO A 376 -10.01 45.87 38.67
CA PRO A 376 -9.41 47.20 38.74
C PRO A 376 -8.83 47.61 37.37
N GLU A 377 -9.05 48.86 36.98
CA GLU A 377 -8.32 49.56 35.92
C GLU A 377 -6.92 49.93 36.43
N ASP A 378 -5.86 49.63 35.66
CA ASP A 378 -5.00 50.64 35.04
C ASP A 378 -3.78 50.00 34.33
N ALA A 379 -3.33 50.69 33.28
CA ALA A 379 -2.23 50.44 32.34
C ALA A 379 -2.56 49.58 31.11
N GLU A 380 -2.66 50.25 29.95
CA GLU A 380 -2.76 49.62 28.62
C GLU A 380 -1.55 48.68 28.36
N PRO A 381 -1.76 47.37 28.10
CA PRO A 381 -0.70 46.50 27.64
C PRO A 381 -0.63 46.52 26.10
N VAL A 382 0.59 46.61 25.59
CA VAL A 382 0.93 46.54 24.16
C VAL A 382 0.38 45.23 23.59
N ALA A 383 -0.53 45.33 22.60
CA ALA A 383 -1.23 44.18 22.03
C ALA A 383 -0.23 43.20 21.37
N GLY A 384 -0.15 41.97 21.90
CA GLY A 384 0.55 40.86 21.27
C GLY A 384 -0.30 40.17 20.21
N VAL A 385 0.34 39.52 19.23
CA VAL A 385 -0.33 38.75 18.18
C VAL A 385 -0.74 37.38 18.72
N PRO A 386 -2.02 36.98 18.70
CA PRO A 386 -2.47 35.69 19.23
C PRO A 386 -2.07 34.53 18.30
N VAL A 387 -1.55 33.46 18.90
CA VAL A 387 -1.28 32.18 18.24
C VAL A 387 -2.41 31.21 18.62
N GLY A 388 -3.37 31.05 17.71
CA GLY A 388 -4.49 30.12 17.89
C GLY A 388 -4.20 28.74 17.28
N VAL A 389 -4.86 27.70 17.80
CA VAL A 389 -4.80 26.34 17.25
C VAL A 389 -5.39 26.31 15.83
N PRO A 390 -4.59 26.07 14.77
CA PRO A 390 -5.11 26.00 13.41
C PRO A 390 -5.83 24.67 13.18
N LYS A 391 -6.75 24.60 12.22
CA LYS A 391 -7.36 23.32 11.82
C LYS A 391 -6.37 22.55 10.93
N LEU A 392 -5.69 21.54 11.50
CA LEU A 392 -4.62 20.77 10.84
C LEU A 392 -5.15 19.60 9.99
N ASN A 393 -6.30 19.02 10.34
CA ASN A 393 -6.95 18.01 9.51
C ASN A 393 -8.48 18.05 9.64
N ASN A 394 -9.17 17.39 8.71
CA ASN A 394 -10.62 17.41 8.63
C ASN A 394 -11.34 16.69 9.77
N ASN A 395 -10.67 15.75 10.46
CA ASN A 395 -11.33 14.82 11.38
C ASN A 395 -11.28 15.28 12.84
N ASP A 396 -10.24 16.00 13.24
CA ASP A 396 -9.96 16.26 14.67
C ASP A 396 -10.50 17.59 15.14
N THR A 397 -11.22 17.62 16.27
CA THR A 397 -11.77 18.86 16.86
C THR A 397 -10.88 19.46 17.96
N ALA A 398 -9.88 18.72 18.41
CA ALA A 398 -8.88 19.12 19.38
C ALA A 398 -7.56 18.38 19.10
N TYR A 399 -6.45 18.92 19.59
CA TYR A 399 -5.11 18.32 19.49
C TYR A 399 -4.46 18.27 20.87
N LEU A 400 -3.60 17.28 21.10
CA LEU A 400 -2.83 17.19 22.33
C LEU A 400 -1.53 17.99 22.19
N VAL A 401 -1.30 18.97 23.06
CA VAL A 401 -0.02 19.69 23.11
C VAL A 401 1.06 18.74 23.63
N LEU A 402 2.05 18.41 22.82
CA LEU A 402 3.11 17.47 23.19
C LEU A 402 4.25 18.19 23.90
N GLN A 403 4.87 19.14 23.21
CA GLN A 403 6.01 19.89 23.74
C GLN A 403 6.12 21.27 23.09
N TRP A 404 6.55 22.25 23.88
CA TRP A 404 6.95 23.55 23.36
C TRP A 404 8.39 23.50 22.86
N LEU A 405 8.59 23.96 21.63
CA LEU A 405 9.89 24.01 20.95
C LEU A 405 10.63 25.33 21.23
N ALA A 406 9.94 26.33 21.78
CA ALA A 406 10.49 27.61 22.21
C ALA A 406 10.08 27.93 23.66
N ASP A 407 11.05 28.44 24.44
CA ASP A 407 10.85 28.78 25.85
C ASP A 407 9.90 29.99 26.04
N ASP A 408 9.14 30.02 27.15
CA ASP A 408 8.33 31.19 27.51
C ASP A 408 9.22 32.43 27.68
N GLY A 409 8.94 33.48 26.89
CA GLY A 409 9.71 34.72 26.82
C GLY A 409 10.79 34.75 25.72
N ALA A 410 11.01 33.66 24.99
CA ALA A 410 11.99 33.60 23.89
C ALA A 410 11.59 34.53 22.73
N GLN A 411 12.59 35.13 22.08
CA GLN A 411 12.37 35.88 20.85
C GLN A 411 12.30 34.90 19.67
N VAL A 412 11.19 34.94 18.94
CA VAL A 412 10.89 34.07 17.79
C VAL A 412 10.65 34.91 16.54
N ALA A 413 11.09 34.44 15.38
CA ALA A 413 10.80 35.01 14.08
C ALA A 413 9.48 34.44 13.51
N GLU A 414 8.87 35.14 12.55
CA GLU A 414 7.73 34.60 11.81
C GLU A 414 8.14 33.31 11.07
N GLY A 415 7.37 32.25 11.24
CA GLY A 415 7.66 30.92 10.70
C GLY A 415 8.47 30.00 11.61
N ASP A 416 8.99 30.48 12.76
CA ASP A 416 9.70 29.62 13.71
C ASP A 416 8.74 28.61 14.36
N PRO A 417 9.15 27.35 14.54
CA PRO A 417 8.32 26.34 15.18
C PRO A 417 8.18 26.66 16.68
N LEU A 418 6.93 26.66 17.18
CA LEU A 418 6.61 27.03 18.55
C LEU A 418 6.24 25.82 19.41
N VAL A 419 5.40 24.93 18.89
CA VAL A 419 4.82 23.84 19.66
C VAL A 419 4.46 22.67 18.76
N GLU A 420 4.75 21.46 19.22
CA GLU A 420 4.28 20.23 18.60
C GLU A 420 2.93 19.82 19.16
N VAL A 421 2.01 19.45 18.27
CA VAL A 421 0.71 18.92 18.64
C VAL A 421 0.48 17.56 18.00
N GLU A 422 -0.04 16.61 18.78
CA GLU A 422 -0.45 15.30 18.27
C GLU A 422 -1.86 15.40 17.69
N THR A 423 -1.97 15.06 16.41
CA THR A 423 -3.25 14.82 15.75
C THR A 423 -3.53 13.33 15.69
N SER A 424 -4.75 12.91 15.31
CA SER A 424 -5.08 11.50 15.11
C SER A 424 -4.28 10.81 13.98
N LYS A 425 -3.51 11.57 13.19
CA LYS A 425 -2.79 11.08 12.00
C LYS A 425 -1.28 11.20 12.11
N ALA A 426 -0.79 12.31 12.65
CA ALA A 426 0.62 12.66 12.72
C ALA A 426 0.86 13.72 13.79
N VAL A 427 2.12 13.88 14.18
CA VAL A 427 2.59 15.03 14.96
C VAL A 427 2.85 16.18 13.99
N GLU A 428 2.33 17.35 14.31
CA GLU A 428 2.40 18.55 13.48
C GLU A 428 2.97 19.71 14.30
N GLU A 429 3.78 20.57 13.67
CA GLU A 429 4.37 21.75 14.30
C GLU A 429 3.52 22.99 14.01
N ILE A 430 3.21 23.76 15.06
CA ILE A 430 2.58 25.07 14.93
C ILE A 430 3.66 26.14 14.96
N VAL A 431 3.73 26.92 13.88
CA VAL A 431 4.73 27.98 13.69
C VAL A 431 4.22 29.35 14.14
N ALA A 432 5.16 30.26 14.42
CA ALA A 432 4.88 31.63 14.81
C ALA A 432 4.25 32.43 13.65
N PRO A 433 3.05 33.02 13.83
CA PRO A 433 2.39 33.81 12.79
C PRO A 433 3.00 35.21 12.58
N ALA A 434 3.93 35.63 13.43
CA ALA A 434 4.65 36.90 13.34
C ALA A 434 5.96 36.82 14.16
N ALA A 435 6.87 37.78 13.99
CA ALA A 435 8.02 37.90 14.89
C ALA A 435 7.62 38.55 16.22
N GLY A 436 8.16 38.06 17.35
CA GLY A 436 7.89 38.62 18.67
C GLY A 436 8.49 37.79 19.81
N HIS A 437 8.20 38.19 21.05
CA HIS A 437 8.55 37.44 22.26
C HIS A 437 7.39 36.52 22.62
N LEU A 438 7.66 35.22 22.64
CA LEU A 438 6.68 34.19 22.90
C LEU A 438 6.16 34.26 24.33
N ARG A 439 4.84 34.13 24.48
CA ARG A 439 4.22 33.91 25.77
C ARG A 439 3.28 32.71 25.72
N VAL A 440 3.65 31.63 26.39
CA VAL A 440 2.91 30.36 26.42
C VAL A 440 1.62 30.51 27.24
N ARG A 441 0.52 29.98 26.72
CA ARG A 441 -0.82 29.98 27.36
C ARG A 441 -1.40 28.57 27.56
N ALA A 442 -1.05 27.62 26.69
CA ALA A 442 -1.44 26.22 26.82
C ALA A 442 -0.29 25.35 27.38
N ALA A 443 -0.57 24.50 28.36
CA ALA A 443 0.43 23.63 28.97
C ALA A 443 0.62 22.34 28.15
N GLU A 444 1.82 21.77 28.21
CA GLU A 444 2.08 20.43 27.66
C GLU A 444 1.17 19.38 28.32
N GLY A 445 0.74 18.40 27.53
CA GLY A 445 -0.21 17.37 27.94
C GLY A 445 -1.67 17.82 28.00
N THR A 446 -2.00 19.04 27.54
CA THR A 446 -3.40 19.51 27.46
C THR A 446 -3.98 19.33 26.07
N GLU A 447 -5.25 18.91 25.99
CA GLU A 447 -6.02 18.96 24.75
C GLU A 447 -6.51 20.39 24.51
N VAL A 448 -6.19 20.93 23.35
CA VAL A 448 -6.58 22.28 22.92
C VAL A 448 -7.52 22.20 21.73
N GLY A 449 -8.65 22.89 21.80
CA GLY A 449 -9.64 22.93 20.73
C GLY A 449 -9.17 23.75 19.53
N VAL A 450 -9.65 23.43 18.34
CA VAL A 450 -9.38 24.25 17.15
C VAL A 450 -9.90 25.68 17.37
N GLY A 451 -9.02 26.68 17.19
CA GLY A 451 -9.30 28.09 17.44
C GLY A 451 -9.03 28.56 18.88
N GLU A 452 -8.67 27.66 19.79
CA GLU A 452 -8.24 28.01 21.15
C GLU A 452 -6.85 28.67 21.15
N LEU A 453 -6.55 29.47 22.17
CA LEU A 453 -5.30 30.23 22.24
C LEU A 453 -4.15 29.37 22.80
N LEU A 454 -3.08 29.20 22.04
CA LEU A 454 -1.86 28.49 22.44
C LEU A 454 -0.83 29.42 23.10
N ALA A 455 -0.63 30.59 22.50
CA ALA A 455 0.36 31.57 22.94
C ALA A 455 0.05 32.98 22.41
N GLU A 456 0.81 33.97 22.86
CA GLU A 456 0.80 35.35 22.35
C GLU A 456 2.22 35.80 22.02
N LEU A 457 2.39 36.62 20.99
CA LEU A 457 3.70 37.17 20.57
C LEU A 457 3.75 38.68 20.79
N PHE A 458 4.68 39.14 21.62
CA PHE A 458 4.82 40.56 21.99
C PHE A 458 6.00 41.25 21.29
N ALA A 459 5.86 42.54 20.97
CA ALA A 459 6.95 43.30 20.33
C ALA A 459 8.18 43.51 21.23
N GLU A 460 8.00 43.49 22.56
CA GLU A 460 9.05 43.65 23.58
C GLU A 460 8.98 42.51 24.64
N PRO A 461 10.06 42.21 25.38
CA PRO A 461 10.08 41.14 26.38
C PRO A 461 9.11 41.45 27.53
N PRO A 462 8.14 40.57 27.85
CA PRO A 462 7.12 40.88 28.83
C PRO A 462 7.64 40.77 30.28
N THR A 463 7.48 41.82 31.09
CA THR A 463 7.96 41.91 32.49
C THR A 463 7.00 41.32 33.54
N ASP A 464 7.52 40.33 34.28
CA ASP A 464 7.30 39.79 35.65
C ASP A 464 5.93 39.39 36.30
N ARG A 465 5.95 38.13 36.78
CA ARG A 465 5.34 37.36 37.94
C ARG A 465 4.08 37.81 38.76
N PRO A 466 3.40 36.85 39.47
CA PRO A 466 1.92 36.79 39.65
C PRO A 466 1.39 37.05 41.08
N GLU A 467 0.07 37.34 41.23
CA GLU A 467 -0.75 36.97 42.41
C GLU A 467 -2.29 37.15 42.21
N SER A 468 -3.07 36.25 42.82
CA SER A 468 -4.56 36.10 42.85
C SER A 468 -5.19 36.78 44.11
N PRO A 469 -6.50 36.66 44.47
CA PRO A 469 -7.82 36.64 43.77
C PRO A 469 -8.92 37.57 44.42
N SER A 470 -10.15 37.66 43.84
CA SER A 470 -11.50 37.68 44.51
C SER A 470 -12.54 38.79 44.15
N ALA A 471 -13.82 38.35 43.95
CA ALA A 471 -15.19 38.93 44.23
C ALA A 471 -15.57 40.36 43.75
N SER A 472 -16.73 40.76 43.15
CA SER A 472 -18.09 40.24 42.82
C SER A 472 -18.83 41.20 41.82
N SER A 473 -19.85 40.72 41.07
CA SER A 473 -20.87 41.47 40.25
C SER A 473 -21.75 42.45 41.09
N PRO A 474 -22.81 43.17 40.57
CA PRO A 474 -23.47 43.19 39.23
C PRO A 474 -23.96 44.58 38.68
N GLY A 475 -24.42 44.67 37.41
CA GLY A 475 -25.37 45.74 37.01
C GLY A 475 -25.57 46.10 35.52
N ALA A 476 -26.55 45.44 34.88
CA ALA A 476 -27.58 45.91 33.90
C ALA A 476 -27.33 47.01 32.82
N ALA A 477 -27.42 46.58 31.54
CA ALA A 477 -28.28 46.96 30.38
C ALA A 477 -29.09 48.30 30.33
N PRO A 478 -29.78 48.70 29.21
CA PRO A 478 -29.87 48.14 27.83
C PRO A 478 -29.84 49.21 26.68
N VAL A 479 -29.65 48.83 25.40
CA VAL A 479 -30.28 49.54 24.25
C VAL A 479 -30.61 48.57 23.10
N ALA A 480 -31.75 48.83 22.46
CA ALA A 480 -32.61 47.98 21.64
C ALA A 480 -32.20 47.78 20.15
N ALA A 481 -32.87 46.79 19.56
CA ALA A 481 -32.64 46.16 18.25
C ALA A 481 -33.43 46.78 17.07
N ALA A 482 -33.02 46.43 15.84
CA ALA A 482 -33.84 46.36 14.62
C ALA A 482 -33.13 45.44 13.56
N PRO A 483 -33.79 44.99 12.46
CA PRO A 483 -34.36 43.64 12.31
C PRO A 483 -33.63 42.75 11.28
N VAL A 484 -33.89 41.43 11.38
CA VAL A 484 -33.32 40.32 10.60
C VAL A 484 -34.09 40.07 9.29
N PRO A 485 -33.44 39.83 8.14
CA PRO A 485 -34.05 39.25 6.93
C PRO A 485 -33.93 37.71 6.90
N PRO A 486 -34.76 37.01 6.09
CA PRO A 486 -35.13 35.61 6.30
C PRO A 486 -34.01 34.62 5.97
N SER A 487 -34.03 33.49 6.69
CA SER A 487 -33.12 32.36 6.61
C SER A 487 -32.88 31.87 5.18
N ALA A 488 -31.62 31.95 4.74
CA ALA A 488 -31.09 31.11 3.68
C ALA A 488 -30.65 29.78 4.28
N VAL A 489 -31.08 28.70 3.63
CA VAL A 489 -30.67 27.31 3.86
C VAL A 489 -29.14 27.26 4.01
N GLY A 490 -28.66 26.67 5.11
CA GLY A 490 -27.24 26.60 5.45
C GLY A 490 -26.46 25.89 4.35
N GLN A 491 -25.69 26.66 3.58
CA GLN A 491 -24.52 26.15 2.89
C GLN A 491 -23.52 25.77 3.97
N GLY A 492 -23.15 24.48 4.06
CA GLY A 492 -21.95 24.10 4.81
C GLY A 492 -20.75 24.92 4.32
N PRO A 493 -19.71 25.11 5.16
CA PRO A 493 -18.55 25.89 4.74
C PRO A 493 -18.04 25.32 3.42
N ALA A 494 -17.91 26.18 2.40
CA ALA A 494 -17.38 25.80 1.10
C ALA A 494 -16.06 25.05 1.34
N PRO A 495 -15.78 23.97 0.58
CA PRO A 495 -14.52 23.26 0.72
C PRO A 495 -13.38 24.27 0.66
N ARG A 496 -12.46 24.21 1.64
CA ARG A 496 -11.27 25.09 1.63
C ARG A 496 -10.42 24.68 0.44
N THR A 497 -10.64 25.37 -0.68
CA THR A 497 -9.90 25.16 -1.91
C THR A 497 -8.61 25.97 -1.83
N HIS A 498 -7.47 25.30 -1.89
CA HIS A 498 -6.20 25.95 -2.21
C HIS A 498 -6.11 26.06 -3.74
N VAL A 499 -6.24 27.26 -4.27
CA VAL A 499 -6.04 27.50 -5.71
C VAL A 499 -4.55 27.51 -5.96
N LEU A 500 -4.07 26.57 -6.77
CA LEU A 500 -2.67 26.56 -7.20
C LEU A 500 -2.35 27.86 -7.92
N ASP A 501 -1.25 28.50 -7.55
CA ASP A 501 -0.77 29.68 -8.26
C ASP A 501 -0.23 29.31 -9.66
N ARG A 502 0.14 30.32 -10.46
CA ARG A 502 0.61 30.08 -11.84
C ARG A 502 1.91 29.26 -11.89
N ALA A 503 2.79 29.39 -10.90
CA ALA A 503 4.04 28.65 -10.85
C ALA A 503 3.74 27.18 -10.54
N GLN A 504 2.91 26.91 -9.54
CA GLN A 504 2.45 25.56 -9.17
C GLN A 504 1.68 24.88 -10.30
N GLN A 505 0.84 25.59 -11.04
CA GLN A 505 0.17 25.07 -12.23
C GLN A 505 1.17 24.72 -13.35
N GLY A 506 2.20 25.54 -13.53
CA GLY A 506 3.30 25.26 -14.46
C GLY A 506 4.07 23.99 -14.08
N THR A 507 4.46 23.86 -12.81
CA THR A 507 5.10 22.66 -12.27
C THR A 507 4.20 21.44 -12.45
N ALA A 508 2.91 21.53 -12.13
CA ALA A 508 1.96 20.44 -12.31
C ALA A 508 1.88 19.99 -13.78
N ALA A 509 1.89 20.92 -14.75
CA ALA A 509 1.90 20.60 -16.17
C ALA A 509 3.19 19.87 -16.60
N VAL A 510 4.35 20.33 -16.12
CA VAL A 510 5.65 19.70 -16.41
C VAL A 510 5.72 18.30 -15.81
N VAL A 511 5.36 18.15 -14.54
CA VAL A 511 5.33 16.85 -13.83
C VAL A 511 4.37 15.87 -14.48
N THR A 512 3.17 16.32 -14.84
CA THR A 512 2.17 15.49 -15.53
C THR A 512 2.72 14.99 -16.85
N ARG A 513 3.33 15.89 -17.64
CA ARG A 513 3.91 15.52 -18.94
C ARG A 513 5.09 14.56 -18.79
N ALA A 514 5.97 14.78 -17.82
CA ALA A 514 7.10 13.88 -17.55
C ALA A 514 6.63 12.44 -17.27
N HIS A 515 5.62 12.27 -16.41
CA HIS A 515 5.07 10.94 -16.10
C HIS A 515 4.37 10.27 -17.30
N GLN A 516 3.79 11.05 -18.21
CA GLN A 516 3.15 10.54 -19.42
C GLN A 516 4.17 10.14 -20.50
N GLU A 517 5.23 10.93 -20.65
CA GLU A 517 6.15 10.83 -21.79
C GLU A 517 7.42 10.06 -21.50
N VAL A 518 7.82 9.91 -20.22
CA VAL A 518 9.10 9.33 -19.82
C VAL A 518 8.90 8.07 -18.97
N PRO A 519 9.18 6.88 -19.51
CA PRO A 519 9.24 5.63 -18.76
C PRO A 519 10.49 5.60 -17.87
N ALA A 520 10.46 6.35 -16.77
CA ALA A 520 11.61 6.55 -15.92
C ALA A 520 11.96 5.29 -15.10
N ALA A 521 13.24 4.95 -15.05
CA ALA A 521 13.83 4.04 -14.08
C ALA A 521 14.83 4.81 -13.20
N PHE A 522 15.27 4.18 -12.11
CA PHE A 522 16.14 4.82 -11.13
C PHE A 522 17.27 3.89 -10.68
N ALA A 523 18.45 4.47 -10.46
CA ALA A 523 19.59 3.82 -9.82
C ALA A 523 20.24 4.80 -8.84
N ALA A 524 20.88 4.30 -7.79
CA ALA A 524 21.60 5.13 -6.83
C ALA A 524 22.90 4.45 -6.38
N VAL A 525 23.90 5.26 -6.02
CA VAL A 525 25.18 4.83 -5.45
C VAL A 525 25.54 5.71 -4.26
N GLU A 526 26.16 5.12 -3.24
CA GLU A 526 26.78 5.85 -2.13
C GLU A 526 28.20 6.26 -2.54
N VAL A 527 28.58 7.51 -2.25
CA VAL A 527 29.86 8.11 -2.64
C VAL A 527 30.50 8.75 -1.42
N GLU A 528 31.73 8.37 -1.11
CA GLU A 528 32.56 9.05 -0.11
C GLU A 528 33.03 10.41 -0.66
N VAL A 529 32.89 11.47 0.14
CA VAL A 529 33.16 12.85 -0.30
C VAL A 529 34.15 13.60 0.58
N ASP A 530 34.79 12.95 1.55
CA ASP A 530 35.74 13.61 2.46
C ASP A 530 36.89 14.31 1.69
N ALA A 531 37.47 13.62 0.70
CA ALA A 531 38.58 14.14 -0.09
C ALA A 531 38.18 15.39 -0.90
N VAL A 532 37.03 15.36 -1.56
CA VAL A 532 36.55 16.51 -2.35
C VAL A 532 36.12 17.66 -1.44
N LEU A 533 35.41 17.41 -0.34
CA LEU A 533 35.04 18.45 0.61
C LEU A 533 36.27 19.13 1.24
N ALA A 534 37.35 18.38 1.48
CA ALA A 534 38.62 18.97 1.92
C ALA A 534 39.22 19.88 0.83
N ARG A 535 39.27 19.41 -0.43
CA ARG A 535 39.86 20.20 -1.52
C ARG A 535 39.06 21.46 -1.85
N LEU A 536 37.73 21.38 -1.85
CA LEU A 536 36.84 22.53 -2.12
C LEU A 536 37.01 23.65 -1.09
N ARG A 537 37.25 23.29 0.18
CA ARG A 537 37.60 24.26 1.23
C ARG A 537 38.90 24.98 0.91
N THR A 538 39.96 24.25 0.58
CA THR A 538 41.23 24.85 0.16
C THR A 538 41.06 25.72 -1.09
N LEU A 539 40.29 25.27 -2.08
CA LEU A 539 40.02 26.05 -3.29
C LEU A 539 39.27 27.35 -2.99
N SER A 540 38.31 27.30 -2.06
CA SER A 540 37.57 28.48 -1.61
C SER A 540 38.51 29.49 -0.94
N ASP A 541 39.44 29.02 -0.12
CA ASP A 541 40.46 29.87 0.51
C ASP A 541 41.44 30.47 -0.53
N GLU A 542 41.80 29.71 -1.57
CA GLU A 542 42.74 30.12 -2.63
C GLU A 542 42.14 31.14 -3.61
N THR A 543 40.86 30.98 -3.96
CA THR A 543 40.18 31.75 -5.01
C THR A 543 39.28 32.85 -4.46
N GLY A 544 38.84 32.74 -3.21
CA GLY A 544 37.84 33.61 -2.58
C GLY A 544 36.40 33.32 -3.00
N ALA A 545 36.16 32.30 -3.84
CA ALA A 545 34.81 31.86 -4.22
C ALA A 545 34.26 30.83 -3.23
N GLU A 546 32.96 30.86 -2.93
CA GLU A 546 32.32 29.86 -2.06
C GLU A 546 31.96 28.60 -2.86
N VAL A 547 32.91 27.67 -2.99
CA VAL A 547 32.71 26.43 -3.76
C VAL A 547 32.32 25.28 -2.82
N GLY A 548 31.21 24.60 -3.13
CA GLY A 548 30.68 23.50 -2.35
C GLY A 548 30.47 22.21 -3.16
N LEU A 549 29.82 21.25 -2.48
CA LEU A 549 29.43 19.98 -3.08
C LEU A 549 28.51 20.16 -4.32
N PRO A 550 27.54 21.08 -4.35
CA PRO A 550 26.71 21.30 -5.54
C PRO A 550 27.52 21.59 -6.80
N GLU A 551 28.49 22.49 -6.72
CA GLU A 551 29.37 22.88 -7.83
C GLU A 551 30.21 21.69 -8.28
N ALA A 552 30.76 20.93 -7.33
CA ALA A 552 31.54 19.73 -7.61
C ALA A 552 30.71 18.63 -8.30
N VAL A 553 29.46 18.41 -7.89
CA VAL A 553 28.57 17.43 -8.52
C VAL A 553 28.20 17.87 -9.93
N VAL A 554 27.82 19.13 -10.14
CA VAL A 554 27.55 19.68 -11.48
C VAL A 554 28.77 19.49 -12.39
N LYS A 555 29.96 19.80 -11.86
CA LYS A 555 31.21 19.67 -12.59
C LYS A 555 31.55 18.22 -12.94
N ALA A 556 31.41 17.31 -11.98
CA ALA A 556 31.66 15.88 -12.15
C ALA A 556 30.69 15.29 -13.18
N VAL A 557 29.41 15.66 -13.11
CA VAL A 557 28.40 15.30 -14.11
C VAL A 557 28.81 15.81 -15.49
N ALA A 558 29.13 17.11 -15.63
CA ALA A 558 29.53 17.67 -16.91
C ALA A 558 30.74 16.96 -17.54
N ALA A 559 31.71 16.56 -16.72
CA ALA A 559 32.92 15.86 -17.15
C ALA A 559 32.65 14.48 -17.76
N THR A 560 31.49 13.87 -17.50
CA THR A 560 31.13 12.57 -18.06
C THR A 560 30.58 12.63 -19.49
N HIS A 561 30.22 13.82 -20.00
CA HIS A 561 29.61 14.00 -21.32
C HIS A 561 30.38 13.35 -22.48
N PRO A 562 31.73 13.44 -22.59
CA PRO A 562 32.46 12.79 -23.68
C PRO A 562 32.29 11.27 -23.72
N THR A 563 32.06 10.64 -22.56
CA THR A 563 31.89 9.18 -22.43
C THR A 563 30.42 8.77 -22.58
N PHE A 564 29.48 9.62 -22.15
CA PHE A 564 28.05 9.33 -22.13
C PHE A 564 27.22 10.43 -22.83
N PRO A 565 27.52 10.80 -24.10
CA PRO A 565 26.92 11.97 -24.73
C PRO A 565 25.41 11.85 -24.93
N HIS A 566 24.88 10.63 -25.04
CA HIS A 566 23.45 10.37 -25.21
C HIS A 566 22.62 10.55 -23.92
N LEU A 567 23.23 10.52 -22.74
CA LEU A 567 22.53 10.80 -21.46
C LEU A 567 22.18 12.29 -21.31
N PHE A 568 22.91 13.16 -22.01
CA PHE A 568 22.64 14.60 -22.11
C PHE A 568 21.71 14.93 -23.29
N GLY A 569 21.08 13.92 -23.88
CA GLY A 569 20.29 14.06 -25.08
C GLY A 569 18.79 14.25 -24.84
N ALA A 570 18.07 14.33 -25.95
CA ALA A 570 16.61 14.29 -25.98
C ALA A 570 16.14 13.26 -27.00
N LEU A 571 15.11 12.50 -26.67
CA LEU A 571 14.48 11.57 -27.60
C LEU A 571 13.73 12.35 -28.68
N LEU A 572 14.07 12.15 -29.96
CA LEU A 572 13.37 12.77 -31.09
C LEU A 572 12.21 11.91 -31.58
N ASP A 573 12.44 10.60 -31.61
CA ASP A 573 11.50 9.56 -32.01
C ASP A 573 11.89 8.23 -31.32
N GLU A 574 11.13 7.17 -31.54
CA GLU A 574 11.33 5.84 -30.93
C GLU A 574 12.71 5.19 -31.22
N ARG A 575 13.57 5.79 -32.06
CA ARG A 575 14.85 5.19 -32.48
C ARG A 575 16.03 6.15 -32.40
N THR A 576 15.80 7.44 -32.17
CA THR A 576 16.81 8.47 -32.38
C THR A 576 16.91 9.43 -31.19
N VAL A 577 18.12 9.56 -30.66
CA VAL A 577 18.46 10.54 -29.62
C VAL A 577 19.21 11.70 -30.26
N ARG A 578 18.74 12.93 -30.02
CA ARG A 578 19.51 14.14 -30.31
C ARG A 578 20.53 14.35 -29.21
N LEU A 579 21.80 14.36 -29.58
CA LEU A 579 22.90 14.68 -28.68
C LEU A 579 22.94 16.19 -28.43
N ALA A 580 23.36 16.60 -27.24
CA ALA A 580 23.62 18.00 -26.93
C ALA A 580 25.05 18.40 -27.36
N ASP A 581 25.14 19.49 -28.11
CA ASP A 581 26.41 20.07 -28.57
C ASP A 581 27.15 20.83 -27.45
N THR A 582 26.42 21.32 -26.45
CA THR A 582 26.93 21.99 -25.26
C THR A 582 26.44 21.29 -24.00
N VAL A 583 27.26 21.34 -22.93
CA VAL A 583 26.94 20.67 -21.66
C VAL A 583 26.23 21.65 -20.74
N ASP A 584 25.01 22.02 -21.12
CA ASP A 584 24.15 22.91 -20.35
C ASP A 584 23.41 22.09 -19.28
N ILE A 585 23.60 22.41 -18.00
CA ILE A 585 23.05 21.63 -16.89
C ILE A 585 21.98 22.45 -16.16
N GLY A 586 20.76 21.92 -16.12
CA GLY A 586 19.71 22.43 -15.25
C GLY A 586 20.04 22.13 -13.79
N VAL A 587 19.80 23.06 -12.88
CA VAL A 587 20.01 22.85 -11.44
C VAL A 587 18.78 23.28 -10.68
N THR A 588 18.29 22.44 -9.76
CA THR A 588 17.13 22.80 -8.94
C THR A 588 17.50 23.84 -7.89
N VAL A 589 16.71 24.90 -7.80
CA VAL A 589 16.81 25.93 -6.76
C VAL A 589 15.44 26.11 -6.14
N ASP A 590 15.33 25.76 -4.85
CA ASP A 590 14.14 25.98 -4.05
C ASP A 590 14.26 27.32 -3.31
N ALA A 591 13.26 28.18 -3.46
CA ALA A 591 13.18 29.49 -2.79
C ALA A 591 12.12 29.51 -1.67
N GLY A 592 11.56 28.36 -1.28
CA GLY A 592 10.48 28.24 -0.29
C GLY A 592 9.10 28.70 -0.79
N ASN A 593 9.06 29.48 -1.88
CA ASN A 593 7.86 29.92 -2.58
C ASN A 593 7.66 29.22 -3.94
N GLY A 594 8.54 28.28 -4.30
CA GLY A 594 8.50 27.55 -5.57
C GLY A 594 9.86 26.95 -5.94
N LEU A 595 9.80 25.88 -6.75
CA LEU A 595 10.96 25.18 -7.28
C LEU A 595 11.29 25.69 -8.69
N TYR A 596 12.50 26.19 -8.88
CA TYR A 596 13.01 26.63 -10.18
C TYR A 596 14.10 25.67 -10.69
N THR A 597 14.28 25.61 -12.00
CA THR A 597 15.36 24.82 -12.63
C THR A 597 16.14 25.66 -13.64
N PRO A 598 16.88 26.68 -13.19
CA PRO A 598 17.74 27.46 -14.06
C PRO A 598 18.87 26.61 -14.65
N VAL A 599 19.39 27.04 -15.80
CA VAL A 599 20.36 26.30 -16.60
C VAL A 599 21.72 26.97 -16.57
N LEU A 600 22.70 26.29 -15.96
CA LEU A 600 24.11 26.62 -16.07
C LEU A 600 24.59 26.29 -17.49
N ARG A 601 25.28 27.23 -18.12
CA ARG A 601 25.71 27.12 -19.52
C ARG A 601 27.13 26.59 -19.62
N ASP A 602 27.33 25.68 -20.58
CA ASP A 602 28.65 25.16 -20.95
C ASP A 602 29.50 24.70 -19.74
N CYS A 603 28.89 23.91 -18.83
CA CYS A 603 29.51 23.51 -17.56
C CYS A 603 30.82 22.74 -17.73
N ALA A 604 31.00 22.09 -18.89
CA ALA A 604 32.22 21.39 -19.25
C ALA A 604 33.37 22.33 -19.65
N ALA A 605 33.13 23.64 -19.83
CA ALA A 605 34.10 24.67 -20.16
C ALA A 605 34.30 25.75 -19.07
N ARG A 606 33.54 25.69 -17.95
CA ARG A 606 33.61 26.66 -16.83
C ARG A 606 34.28 26.15 -15.54
N SER A 607 35.07 26.99 -14.86
CA SER A 607 35.73 26.61 -13.59
C SER A 607 34.72 26.38 -12.46
N LEU A 608 35.15 25.76 -11.35
CA LEU A 608 34.28 25.61 -10.18
C LEU A 608 33.85 26.96 -9.57
N ALA A 609 34.74 27.97 -9.61
CA ALA A 609 34.43 29.33 -9.17
C ALA A 609 33.36 29.98 -10.07
N ASP A 610 33.49 29.82 -11.39
CA ASP A 610 32.50 30.29 -12.36
C ASP A 610 31.10 29.67 -12.14
N LEU A 611 31.05 28.39 -11.75
CA LEU A 611 29.79 27.70 -11.45
C LEU A 611 29.20 28.18 -10.12
N SER A 612 30.04 28.47 -9.11
CA SER A 612 29.62 29.02 -7.82
C SER A 612 28.97 30.39 -7.99
N ASP A 613 29.59 31.30 -8.76
CA ASP A 613 29.07 32.64 -9.02
C ASP A 613 27.67 32.60 -9.66
N ASP A 614 27.48 31.75 -10.67
CA ASP A 614 26.17 31.58 -11.34
C ASP A 614 25.12 30.95 -10.41
N LEU A 615 25.50 29.95 -9.60
CA LEU A 615 24.56 29.34 -8.65
C LEU A 615 24.14 30.33 -7.56
N MET A 616 25.04 31.20 -7.11
CA MET A 616 24.71 32.29 -6.20
C MET A 616 23.76 33.30 -6.87
N GLU A 617 24.02 33.68 -8.13
CA GLU A 617 23.11 34.55 -8.89
C GLU A 617 21.71 33.91 -9.03
N PHE A 618 21.64 32.61 -9.32
CA PHE A 618 20.39 31.87 -9.41
C PHE A 618 19.64 31.82 -8.08
N ARG A 619 20.32 31.61 -6.95
CA ARG A 619 19.69 31.70 -5.62
C ARG A 619 19.08 33.08 -5.37
N MET A 620 19.81 34.14 -5.73
CA MET A 620 19.30 35.51 -5.60
C MET A 620 18.11 35.80 -6.52
N LYS A 621 18.14 35.31 -7.77
CA LYS A 621 17.01 35.42 -8.72
C LYS A 621 15.80 34.61 -8.27
N ALA A 622 16.00 33.41 -7.71
CA ALA A 622 14.93 32.57 -7.18
C ALA A 622 14.21 33.26 -6.03
N PHE A 623 14.98 33.81 -5.08
CA PHE A 623 14.43 34.58 -3.96
C PHE A 623 13.64 35.82 -4.42
N ARG A 624 14.12 36.51 -5.46
CA ARG A 624 13.44 37.70 -6.03
C ARG A 624 12.32 37.37 -7.01
N GLY A 625 12.19 36.12 -7.47
CA GLY A 625 11.25 35.72 -8.52
C GLY A 625 11.56 36.33 -9.90
N GLU A 626 12.83 36.56 -10.24
CA GLU A 626 13.28 37.34 -11.41
C GLU A 626 13.79 36.48 -12.58
N PHE A 627 13.50 35.17 -12.60
CA PHE A 627 13.94 34.31 -13.70
C PHE A 627 13.26 34.64 -15.04
N THR A 628 14.06 34.70 -16.09
CA THR A 628 13.58 34.80 -17.47
C THR A 628 13.32 33.41 -18.06
N ALA A 629 12.54 33.34 -19.14
CA ALA A 629 12.34 32.09 -19.88
C ALA A 629 13.66 31.52 -20.45
N GLY A 630 14.65 32.38 -20.73
CA GLY A 630 15.98 31.96 -21.18
C GLY A 630 16.79 31.29 -20.08
N ASP A 631 16.61 31.73 -18.83
CA ASP A 631 17.31 31.13 -17.68
C ASP A 631 16.81 29.69 -17.41
N LEU A 632 15.55 29.40 -17.70
CA LEU A 632 14.87 28.15 -17.34
C LEU A 632 14.78 27.13 -18.48
N SER A 633 15.42 27.36 -19.63
CA SER A 633 15.27 26.53 -20.82
C SER A 633 16.60 26.09 -21.44
N GLY A 634 16.58 24.95 -22.14
CA GLY A 634 17.73 24.48 -22.92
C GLY A 634 18.75 23.65 -22.12
N GLY A 635 18.42 23.19 -20.91
CA GLY A 635 19.25 22.20 -20.21
C GLY A 635 19.26 20.86 -20.93
N ALA A 636 20.44 20.26 -21.02
CA ALA A 636 20.70 18.95 -21.63
C ALA A 636 20.48 17.79 -20.62
N LEU A 637 20.79 18.05 -19.35
CA LEU A 637 20.57 17.17 -18.20
C LEU A 637 20.31 18.03 -16.97
N THR A 638 19.56 17.53 -16.00
CA THR A 638 19.28 18.27 -14.75
C THR A 638 19.93 17.61 -13.53
N VAL A 639 20.42 18.42 -12.58
CA VAL A 639 20.89 18.01 -11.26
C VAL A 639 19.94 18.56 -10.20
N SER A 640 19.33 17.65 -9.45
CA SER A 640 18.52 17.91 -8.26
C SER A 640 19.43 18.02 -7.05
N LEU A 641 19.50 19.20 -6.46
CA LEU A 641 20.26 19.47 -5.25
C LEU A 641 19.34 19.28 -4.03
N ASN A 642 19.53 18.19 -3.30
CA ASN A 642 18.78 17.87 -2.09
C ASN A 642 19.76 17.63 -0.94
N VAL A 643 20.62 18.62 -0.72
CA VAL A 643 21.78 18.53 0.17
C VAL A 643 21.42 18.78 1.65
N GLU A 644 20.12 18.87 1.97
CA GLU A 644 19.64 19.04 3.33
C GLU A 644 20.03 17.85 4.23
N PRO A 645 20.47 18.10 5.48
CA PRO A 645 20.77 17.03 6.42
C PRO A 645 19.58 16.08 6.62
N GLY A 646 19.85 14.77 6.59
CA GLY A 646 18.82 13.73 6.75
C GLY A 646 18.14 13.28 5.46
N VAL A 647 18.34 13.97 4.34
CA VAL A 647 17.83 13.52 3.03
C VAL A 647 18.76 12.46 2.44
N LEU A 648 18.37 11.19 2.59
CA LEU A 648 19.20 10.05 2.19
C LEU A 648 19.17 9.77 0.68
N VAL A 649 17.98 9.73 0.09
CA VAL A 649 17.75 9.37 -1.32
C VAL A 649 16.59 10.20 -1.85
N VAL A 650 16.79 10.79 -3.02
CA VAL A 650 15.72 11.47 -3.77
C VAL A 650 15.65 10.86 -5.16
N GLN A 651 14.47 10.40 -5.57
CA GLN A 651 14.22 10.00 -6.95
C GLN A 651 13.66 11.22 -7.71
N PRO A 652 14.45 11.87 -8.58
CA PRO A 652 13.97 13.03 -9.29
C PRO A 652 13.03 12.63 -10.45
N ILE A 653 12.20 13.57 -10.88
CA ILE A 653 11.34 13.42 -12.05
C ILE A 653 12.12 13.88 -13.29
N VAL A 654 12.30 13.00 -14.26
CA VAL A 654 13.03 13.34 -15.50
C VAL A 654 12.28 14.41 -16.29
N MET A 655 12.93 15.54 -16.55
CA MET A 655 12.31 16.70 -17.17
C MET A 655 12.19 16.52 -18.68
N TRP A 656 10.98 16.28 -19.21
CA TRP A 656 10.78 16.19 -20.66
C TRP A 656 11.23 17.48 -21.37
N PRO A 657 12.02 17.43 -22.47
CA PRO A 657 12.40 16.25 -23.26
C PRO A 657 13.77 15.63 -22.91
N GLN A 658 14.38 15.99 -21.78
CA GLN A 658 15.65 15.39 -21.34
C GLN A 658 15.47 13.91 -21.02
N LEU A 659 16.58 13.17 -21.08
CA LEU A 659 16.60 11.73 -20.82
C LEU A 659 16.97 11.38 -19.39
N CYS A 660 17.63 12.28 -18.66
CA CYS A 660 18.23 11.99 -17.37
C CYS A 660 18.09 13.16 -16.40
N MET A 661 17.95 12.83 -15.11
CA MET A 661 18.10 13.76 -14.01
C MET A 661 18.89 13.09 -12.88
N VAL A 662 19.97 13.73 -12.46
CA VAL A 662 20.82 13.30 -11.34
C VAL A 662 20.27 13.92 -10.06
N SER A 663 20.32 13.20 -8.95
CA SER A 663 20.06 13.76 -7.61
C SER A 663 21.27 13.58 -6.71
N VAL A 664 21.50 14.53 -5.82
CA VAL A 664 22.47 14.42 -4.72
C VAL A 664 21.74 14.61 -3.39
N GLY A 665 21.89 13.63 -2.50
CA GLY A 665 21.37 13.70 -1.12
C GLY A 665 22.29 14.46 -0.17
N GLY A 666 21.81 14.65 1.07
CA GLY A 666 22.55 15.32 2.13
C GLY A 666 23.80 14.55 2.58
N PRO A 667 24.91 15.24 2.92
CA PRO A 667 26.07 14.60 3.54
C PRO A 667 25.73 13.93 4.87
N LEU A 668 26.18 12.70 5.03
CA LEU A 668 25.91 11.87 6.22
C LEU A 668 27.21 11.23 6.71
N THR A 669 27.38 11.15 8.03
CA THR A 669 28.49 10.40 8.61
C THR A 669 28.16 8.91 8.63
N ARG A 670 28.98 8.10 7.96
CA ARG A 670 28.98 6.63 8.00
C ARG A 670 30.23 6.12 8.70
N LEU A 671 30.13 4.93 9.28
CA LEU A 671 31.29 4.20 9.78
C LEU A 671 31.77 3.25 8.68
N VAL A 672 32.95 3.50 8.13
CA VAL A 672 33.59 2.66 7.09
C VAL A 672 34.79 1.93 7.68
N LEU A 673 35.21 0.83 7.03
CA LEU A 673 36.43 0.11 7.43
C LEU A 673 37.62 0.61 6.61
N ALA A 674 38.37 1.57 7.16
CA ALA A 674 39.64 2.01 6.59
C ALA A 674 40.75 1.06 7.07
N GLU A 675 41.32 0.26 6.16
CA GLU A 675 42.36 -0.73 6.48
C GLU A 675 41.97 -1.71 7.60
N GLY A 676 40.68 -2.03 7.72
CA GLY A 676 40.14 -2.93 8.74
C GLY A 676 39.87 -2.27 10.10
N VAL A 677 40.05 -0.95 10.22
CA VAL A 677 39.70 -0.16 11.41
C VAL A 677 38.45 0.67 11.12
N PRO A 678 37.43 0.66 12.01
CA PRO A 678 36.28 1.54 11.87
C PRO A 678 36.71 3.01 11.93
N ALA A 679 36.39 3.76 10.89
CA ALA A 679 36.66 5.19 10.76
C ALA A 679 35.40 5.92 10.27
N PRO A 680 35.13 7.15 10.73
CA PRO A 680 34.05 7.95 10.17
C PRO A 680 34.41 8.40 8.77
N ALA A 681 33.46 8.34 7.85
CA ALA A 681 33.53 8.93 6.51
C ALA A 681 32.24 9.72 6.24
N THR A 682 32.38 10.82 5.52
CA THR A 682 31.27 11.62 5.02
C THR A 682 30.87 11.07 3.66
N VAL A 683 29.63 10.60 3.55
CA VAL A 683 29.08 10.07 2.31
C VAL A 683 27.87 10.87 1.84
N VAL A 684 27.61 10.82 0.55
CA VAL A 684 26.37 11.30 -0.08
C VAL A 684 25.81 10.19 -0.97
N THR A 685 24.51 10.22 -1.22
CA THR A 685 23.92 9.35 -2.24
C THR A 685 23.75 10.13 -3.53
N LEU A 686 24.29 9.58 -4.62
CA LEU A 686 24.00 10.04 -5.98
C LEU A 686 22.93 9.15 -6.60
N GLY A 687 21.83 9.75 -7.04
CA GLY A 687 20.77 9.08 -7.79
C GLY A 687 20.78 9.48 -9.27
N LEU A 688 20.32 8.60 -10.14
CA LEU A 688 20.05 8.87 -11.54
C LEU A 688 18.65 8.34 -11.89
N ALA A 689 17.72 9.26 -12.16
CA ALA A 689 16.49 8.93 -12.88
C ALA A 689 16.76 9.05 -14.38
N TYR A 690 16.30 8.07 -15.16
CA TYR A 690 16.58 8.02 -16.60
C TYR A 690 15.44 7.39 -17.40
N ASP A 691 15.25 7.84 -18.64
CA ASP A 691 14.34 7.22 -19.60
C ASP A 691 14.85 5.83 -19.98
N HIS A 692 14.16 4.79 -19.51
CA HIS A 692 14.59 3.40 -19.69
C HIS A 692 14.41 2.90 -21.14
N ARG A 693 13.83 3.70 -22.04
CA ARG A 693 13.84 3.41 -23.48
C ARG A 693 15.22 3.62 -24.11
N VAL A 694 16.02 4.54 -23.54
CA VAL A 694 17.33 4.91 -24.07
C VAL A 694 18.47 4.37 -23.21
N VAL A 695 18.36 4.54 -21.89
CA VAL A 695 19.44 4.20 -20.95
C VAL A 695 19.05 2.92 -20.21
N ASN A 696 19.97 1.97 -20.09
CA ASN A 696 19.74 0.72 -19.34
C ASN A 696 20.43 0.76 -17.98
N GLY A 697 20.02 -0.11 -17.05
CA GLY A 697 20.55 -0.13 -15.69
C GLY A 697 22.08 -0.27 -15.55
N ARG A 698 22.73 -1.02 -16.45
CA ARG A 698 24.21 -1.14 -16.43
C ARG A 698 24.88 0.18 -16.82
N GLU A 699 24.34 0.86 -17.81
CA GLU A 699 24.86 2.16 -18.26
C GLU A 699 24.60 3.26 -17.24
N ALA A 700 23.41 3.27 -16.62
CA ALA A 700 23.07 4.17 -15.51
C ALA A 700 24.06 4.03 -14.34
N VAL A 701 24.38 2.80 -13.93
CA VAL A 701 25.37 2.53 -12.88
C VAL A 701 26.79 2.91 -13.33
N ALA A 702 27.14 2.70 -14.60
CA ALA A 702 28.45 3.11 -15.13
C ALA A 702 28.62 4.64 -15.13
N PHE A 703 27.57 5.38 -15.49
CA PHE A 703 27.53 6.84 -15.42
C PHE A 703 27.69 7.32 -13.97
N LEU A 704 26.89 6.79 -13.03
CA LEU A 704 26.98 7.15 -11.61
C LEU A 704 28.36 6.84 -11.01
N ARG A 705 28.99 5.73 -11.41
CA ARG A 705 30.36 5.40 -11.03
C ARG A 705 31.37 6.39 -11.60
N ALA A 706 31.23 6.81 -12.86
CA ALA A 706 32.12 7.82 -13.44
C ALA A 706 32.02 9.18 -12.71
N VAL A 707 30.81 9.58 -12.31
CA VAL A 707 30.62 10.77 -11.46
C VAL A 707 31.25 10.58 -10.08
N SER A 708 31.03 9.42 -9.45
CA SER A 708 31.66 9.05 -8.18
C SER A 708 33.19 9.11 -8.26
N ASP A 709 33.79 8.52 -9.30
CA ASP A 709 35.25 8.48 -9.49
C ASP A 709 35.82 9.90 -9.66
N ALA A 710 35.12 10.77 -10.39
CA ALA A 710 35.50 12.18 -10.53
C ALA A 710 35.45 12.95 -9.20
N LEU A 711 34.52 12.60 -8.30
CA LEU A 711 34.47 13.15 -6.94
C LEU A 711 35.55 12.55 -6.02
N HIS A 712 36.04 11.34 -6.29
CA HIS A 712 37.13 10.72 -5.53
C HIS A 712 38.51 11.26 -5.91
N ASP A 713 38.72 11.75 -7.14
CA ASP A 713 39.94 12.44 -7.56
C ASP A 713 39.73 13.96 -7.65
N PRO A 714 39.73 14.67 -6.49
CA PRO A 714 39.42 16.09 -6.46
C PRO A 714 40.46 16.95 -7.18
N GLU A 715 41.70 16.48 -7.31
CA GLU A 715 42.74 17.17 -8.06
C GLU A 715 42.45 17.16 -9.55
N GLN A 716 41.97 16.02 -10.07
CA GLN A 716 41.51 15.95 -11.46
C GLN A 716 40.25 16.81 -11.67
N LEU A 717 39.32 16.79 -10.72
CA LEU A 717 38.07 17.54 -10.81
C LEU A 717 38.30 19.06 -10.93
N VAL A 718 39.22 19.60 -10.13
CA VAL A 718 39.60 21.02 -10.15
C VAL A 718 40.37 21.36 -11.44
N LYS A 719 41.31 20.51 -11.86
CA LYS A 719 42.12 20.69 -13.08
C LYS A 719 41.36 20.57 -14.39
N LEU A 720 40.09 20.16 -14.37
CA LEU A 720 39.34 20.02 -15.61
C LEU A 720 39.31 21.32 -16.42
N ILE A 721 39.51 22.50 -15.79
CA ILE A 721 39.46 23.82 -16.45
C ILE A 721 40.49 24.87 -15.96
N ASP A 722 41.23 24.64 -14.87
CA ASP A 722 42.31 25.58 -14.45
C ASP A 722 43.48 25.70 -15.45
#